data_AF-A0A938V1Y1-F1
#
_entry.id   AF-A0A938V1Y1-F1
#
_cell.length_a   1.000
_cell.length_b   1.000
_cell.length_c   1.000
_cell.angle_alpha   90.00
_cell.angle_beta   90.00
_cell.angle_gamma   90.00
#
_symmetry.space_group_name_H-M   'P 1'
#
loop_
_entity.id
_entity.type
_entity.pdbx_description
1 polymer ?
#
loop_
_entity_poly.entity_id
_entity_poly.type
_entity_poly.pdbx_seq_one_letter_code
_entity_poly.pdbx_strand_id
1 'polypeptide(L)'
;MKESREQSLAELPLAALMEWLAATGYEVQYRHDAWFECLVSGRGESWCGSGTTQHAALCDALRKAFPSAASRAALCRVLGPVSDMNTATQPVAGGTATSESLPPAGPEAPSAVGPYQEAAAGGALDETSSIGVEAGVATSAVAAGSEASVDDAAPGMETAPVQGSDVGEEFEGTVDGAPETAEEPASGLVKAEPTVEPLEAPTTPAQALPPPRLRPDTAPEASIAELHRLQELIAESEEELALLTPEHQRLQMQIWVCEARSHQEIHLGDEKVYDAVSRVVKQLTGMSKVFWPGSVNSMREHVGAEVVVDDHRLKGPVPRSWFEARDLVEKAGEALAVADDAKGWDDYGWADVRALVPAPNQPEGLLLEVRSLIEKRCGSVDGKPDFLAAGLAKRPPSKLVEEFVDLARKVRWLRLAVPEQDLLWGKLIGRLRAVTAWWGAKQNGPLRTVLSPDFGPSKSWAAELGIDPVRRQRQRRRWNLFQRLKSAKALSVEEMTVLLLDAFDLFNNIELAALLAPAASTIQRVGGEALEKRPYRRRLSALKKRLLEGSTASQEERAALEAIQREAAVGTADAGLDVAEAADPLALLVGQIRLRTAGQRALLVSNRNDEALAEQLRTRLGFAKVDVAVSDPRRVSSASEAIAGGSFSFVLAVSGFLGHSADGTIADACRRSGTLLVRIGKGRPLAAIRALGRVLRVSLLAGTGSADVVAAATIPRP
;
A
#
# COMPACT_ATOMS: atom_id res chain seq x y z
N MET A 1 20.07 32.01 -25.94
CA MET A 1 20.71 30.69 -25.77
C MET A 1 19.89 29.70 -26.57
N LYS A 2 20.47 29.07 -27.60
CA LYS A 2 19.79 27.97 -28.31
C LYS A 2 19.67 26.83 -27.29
N GLU A 3 18.46 26.35 -27.04
CA GLU A 3 18.25 25.11 -26.28
C GLU A 3 19.09 24.03 -26.96
N SER A 4 20.17 23.61 -26.31
CA SER A 4 20.88 22.41 -26.70
C SER A 4 19.88 21.27 -26.50
N ARG A 5 19.24 20.83 -27.59
CA ARG A 5 18.52 19.54 -27.62
C ARG A 5 19.50 18.50 -27.07
N GLU A 6 19.23 18.03 -25.86
CA GLU A 6 19.95 16.89 -25.30
C GLU A 6 19.72 15.71 -26.25
N GLN A 7 20.75 15.33 -27.01
CA GLN A 7 20.71 14.14 -27.86
C GLN A 7 20.51 12.92 -26.95
N SER A 8 19.35 12.30 -27.07
CA SER A 8 18.97 11.16 -26.25
C SER A 8 19.58 9.89 -26.81
N LEU A 9 20.02 8.97 -25.93
CA LEU A 9 20.47 7.63 -26.34
C LEU A 9 19.43 6.90 -27.19
N ALA A 10 18.14 7.21 -27.00
CA ALA A 10 17.03 6.63 -27.76
C ALA A 10 17.00 7.05 -29.25
N GLU A 11 17.80 8.04 -29.64
CA GLU A 11 17.91 8.51 -31.04
C GLU A 11 19.04 7.82 -31.81
N LEU A 12 19.96 7.13 -31.12
CA LEU A 12 21.05 6.40 -31.76
C LEU A 12 20.50 5.11 -32.41
N PRO A 13 20.96 4.72 -33.60
CA PRO A 13 20.60 3.44 -34.19
C PRO A 13 21.08 2.27 -33.33
N LEU A 14 20.20 1.29 -33.09
CA LEU A 14 20.54 0.08 -32.33
C LEU A 14 21.82 -0.62 -32.84
N ALA A 15 22.00 -0.68 -34.17
CA ALA A 15 23.18 -1.28 -34.78
C ALA A 15 24.49 -0.56 -34.38
N ALA A 16 24.49 0.78 -34.32
CA ALA A 16 25.66 1.56 -33.94
C ALA A 16 26.04 1.34 -32.47
N LEU A 17 25.03 1.21 -31.59
CA LEU A 17 25.26 0.88 -30.17
C LEU A 17 25.87 -0.51 -30.00
N MET A 18 25.36 -1.51 -30.74
CA MET A 18 25.86 -2.88 -30.69
C MET A 18 27.29 -2.99 -31.24
N GLU A 19 27.58 -2.34 -32.36
CA GLU A 19 28.92 -2.33 -32.97
C GLU A 19 29.95 -1.69 -32.02
N TRP A 20 29.60 -0.57 -31.39
CA TRP A 20 30.48 0.09 -30.42
C TRP A 20 30.74 -0.75 -29.16
N LEU A 21 29.71 -1.42 -28.62
CA LEU A 21 29.87 -2.33 -27.48
C LEU A 21 30.77 -3.51 -27.84
N ALA A 22 30.57 -4.12 -29.01
CA ALA A 22 31.43 -5.20 -29.49
C ALA A 22 32.88 -4.73 -29.68
N ALA A 23 33.09 -3.56 -30.29
CA ALA A 23 34.42 -2.98 -30.49
C ALA A 23 35.16 -2.65 -29.19
N THR A 24 34.42 -2.42 -28.10
CA THR A 24 34.98 -2.15 -26.77
C THR A 24 35.16 -3.41 -25.91
N GLY A 25 34.76 -4.58 -26.43
CA GLY A 25 34.90 -5.88 -25.75
C GLY A 25 33.76 -6.20 -24.79
N TYR A 26 32.57 -5.65 -25.03
CA TYR A 26 31.35 -6.01 -24.33
C TYR A 26 30.46 -6.89 -25.22
N GLU A 27 29.84 -7.88 -24.59
CA GLU A 27 28.81 -8.72 -25.18
C GLU A 27 27.43 -8.24 -24.75
N VAL A 28 26.46 -8.38 -25.66
CA VAL A 28 25.06 -8.03 -25.41
C VAL A 28 24.20 -9.28 -25.58
N GLN A 29 23.51 -9.68 -24.53
CA GLN A 29 22.58 -10.81 -24.53
C GLN A 29 21.17 -10.29 -24.29
N TYR A 30 20.20 -10.83 -25.03
CA TYR A 30 18.80 -10.48 -24.86
C TYR A 30 17.98 -11.67 -24.37
N ARG A 31 17.06 -11.40 -23.44
CA ARG A 31 15.99 -12.31 -23.05
C ARG A 31 14.66 -11.65 -23.41
N HIS A 32 13.74 -12.42 -23.98
CA HIS A 32 12.40 -11.93 -24.31
C HIS A 32 11.35 -12.80 -23.63
N ASP A 33 10.65 -12.21 -22.66
CA ASP A 33 9.50 -12.81 -21.98
C ASP A 33 8.48 -11.70 -21.67
N ALA A 34 7.59 -11.43 -22.63
CA ALA A 34 6.64 -10.30 -22.67
C ALA A 34 7.26 -8.88 -22.75
N TRP A 35 8.47 -8.67 -22.24
CA TRP A 35 9.33 -7.50 -22.49
C TRP A 35 10.74 -7.97 -22.86
N PHE A 36 11.57 -7.05 -23.35
CA PHE A 36 12.98 -7.31 -23.60
C PHE A 36 13.79 -6.98 -22.36
N GLU A 37 14.64 -7.90 -21.96
CA GLU A 37 15.74 -7.67 -21.04
C GLU A 37 17.05 -7.77 -21.81
N CYS A 38 17.99 -6.91 -21.46
CA CYS A 38 19.28 -6.79 -22.10
C CYS A 38 20.36 -6.88 -21.03
N LEU A 39 21.24 -7.87 -21.11
CA LEU A 39 22.45 -7.96 -20.30
C LEU A 39 23.63 -7.50 -21.16
N VAL A 40 24.28 -6.41 -20.75
CA VAL A 40 25.55 -5.95 -21.32
C VAL A 40 26.65 -6.40 -20.36
N SER A 41 27.60 -7.21 -20.79
CA SER A 41 28.67 -7.74 -19.93
C SER A 41 30.02 -7.76 -20.64
N GLY A 42 31.08 -7.42 -19.92
CA GLY A 42 32.45 -7.42 -20.42
C GLY A 42 33.42 -6.97 -19.34
N ARG A 43 34.69 -7.41 -19.42
CA ARG A 43 35.78 -6.94 -18.51
C ARG A 43 35.49 -7.05 -17.01
N GLY A 44 34.67 -8.02 -16.58
CA GLY A 44 34.33 -8.25 -15.17
C GLY A 44 33.19 -7.37 -14.64
N GLU A 45 32.51 -6.62 -15.50
CA GLU A 45 31.33 -5.81 -15.16
C GLU A 45 30.12 -6.19 -16.02
N SER A 46 28.93 -5.90 -15.49
CA SER A 46 27.66 -6.23 -16.15
C SER A 46 26.54 -5.27 -15.77
N TRP A 47 25.70 -4.92 -16.73
CA TRP A 47 24.51 -4.10 -16.53
C TRP A 47 23.30 -4.75 -17.19
N CYS A 48 22.20 -4.85 -16.44
CA CYS A 48 20.93 -5.35 -16.94
C CYS A 48 19.97 -4.18 -17.19
N GLY A 49 19.38 -4.12 -18.38
CA GLY A 49 18.33 -3.17 -18.76
C GLY A 49 17.04 -3.86 -19.18
N SER A 50 15.91 -3.16 -19.06
CA SER A 50 14.61 -3.67 -19.50
C SER A 50 13.86 -2.65 -20.35
N GLY A 51 13.01 -3.13 -21.28
CA GLY A 51 12.22 -2.26 -22.16
C GLY A 51 11.25 -3.02 -23.05
N THR A 52 10.27 -2.30 -23.61
CA THR A 52 9.27 -2.87 -24.54
C THR A 52 9.85 -3.23 -25.91
N THR A 53 11.08 -2.79 -26.21
CA THR A 53 11.84 -3.13 -27.41
C THR A 53 13.29 -3.46 -27.04
N GLN A 54 13.99 -4.23 -27.88
CA GLN A 54 15.44 -4.48 -27.71
C GLN A 54 16.23 -3.18 -27.56
N HIS A 55 15.88 -2.16 -28.34
CA HIS A 55 16.52 -0.85 -28.29
C HIS A 55 16.30 -0.14 -26.95
N ALA A 56 15.06 -0.15 -26.44
CA ALA A 56 14.75 0.42 -25.13
C ALA A 56 15.48 -0.30 -23.99
N ALA A 57 15.53 -1.64 -24.04
CA ALA A 57 16.24 -2.44 -23.04
C ALA A 57 17.75 -2.18 -23.05
N LEU A 58 18.37 -2.04 -24.24
CA LEU A 58 19.78 -1.67 -24.35
C LEU A 58 20.05 -0.24 -23.87
N CYS A 59 19.18 0.72 -24.22
CA CYS A 59 19.28 2.09 -23.72
C CYS A 59 19.19 2.15 -22.19
N ASP A 60 18.34 1.34 -21.58
CA ASP A 60 18.23 1.25 -20.12
C ASP A 60 19.50 0.67 -19.47
N ALA A 61 20.07 -0.39 -20.06
CA ALA A 61 21.35 -0.95 -19.62
C ALA A 61 22.49 0.09 -19.74
N LEU A 62 22.55 0.83 -20.84
CA LEU A 62 23.53 1.89 -21.06
C LEU A 62 23.34 3.09 -20.13
N ARG A 63 22.12 3.44 -19.71
CA ARG A 63 21.91 4.49 -18.69
C ARG A 63 22.46 4.08 -17.33
N LYS A 64 22.45 2.79 -17.01
CA LYS A 64 23.04 2.24 -15.78
C LYS A 64 24.57 2.21 -15.87
N ALA A 65 25.14 1.89 -17.03
CA ALA A 65 26.58 1.99 -17.30
C ALA A 65 27.10 3.44 -17.31
N PHE A 66 26.27 4.38 -17.80
CA PHE A 66 26.58 5.80 -17.96
C PHE A 66 25.58 6.68 -17.16
N PRO A 67 25.70 6.71 -15.82
CA PRO A 67 24.68 7.32 -14.95
C PRO A 67 24.59 8.85 -15.09
N SER A 68 25.67 9.52 -15.50
CA SER A 68 25.67 10.99 -15.65
C SER A 68 25.17 11.43 -17.03
N ALA A 69 24.40 12.53 -17.09
CA ALA A 69 23.97 13.13 -18.36
C ALA A 69 25.16 13.50 -19.26
N ALA A 70 26.26 13.98 -18.67
CA ALA A 70 27.49 14.30 -19.39
C ALA A 70 28.11 13.07 -20.09
N SER A 71 28.15 11.92 -19.42
CA SER A 71 28.69 10.68 -19.99
C SER A 71 27.84 10.15 -21.15
N ARG A 72 26.51 10.23 -21.04
CA ARG A 72 25.60 9.86 -22.14
C ARG A 72 25.71 10.80 -23.33
N ALA A 73 25.82 12.11 -23.08
CA ALA A 73 26.04 13.09 -24.14
C ALA A 73 27.39 12.88 -24.85
N ALA A 74 28.43 12.50 -24.11
CA ALA A 74 29.73 12.15 -24.70
C ALA A 74 29.61 10.91 -25.60
N LEU A 75 28.90 9.87 -25.15
CA LEU A 75 28.63 8.67 -25.94
C LEU A 75 27.85 9.01 -27.23
N CYS A 76 26.82 9.85 -27.15
CA CYS A 76 26.08 10.31 -28.33
C CYS A 76 26.95 11.09 -29.33
N ARG A 77 27.98 11.83 -28.88
CA ARG A 77 28.91 12.51 -29.79
C ARG A 77 29.87 11.56 -30.49
N VAL A 78 30.26 10.47 -29.82
CA VAL A 78 31.13 9.43 -30.40
C VAL A 78 30.38 8.61 -31.44
N LEU A 79 29.08 8.33 -31.19
CA LEU A 79 28.25 7.46 -32.01
C LEU A 79 27.31 8.19 -32.98
N GLY A 80 27.17 9.50 -32.82
CA GLY A 80 26.35 10.32 -33.70
C GLY A 80 26.84 10.22 -35.15
N PRO A 81 25.96 10.48 -36.13
CA PRO A 81 26.34 10.43 -37.54
C PRO A 81 27.57 11.33 -37.73
N VAL A 82 28.66 10.74 -38.22
CA VAL A 82 29.82 11.48 -38.73
C VAL A 82 29.32 12.21 -39.98
N SER A 83 28.58 13.30 -39.78
CA SER A 83 28.14 14.17 -40.86
C SER A 83 29.39 14.85 -41.40
N ASP A 84 29.90 14.30 -42.51
CA ASP A 84 30.64 15.00 -43.55
C ASP A 84 31.79 15.93 -43.11
N MET A 85 32.74 15.41 -42.34
CA MET A 85 34.06 16.05 -42.15
C MET A 85 35.08 15.65 -43.22
N ASN A 86 34.68 14.93 -44.28
CA ASN A 86 35.55 14.60 -45.41
C ASN A 86 35.34 15.56 -46.59
N THR A 87 35.82 16.80 -46.44
CA THR A 87 36.23 17.60 -47.59
C THR A 87 37.69 18.02 -47.42
N ALA A 88 38.51 17.66 -48.41
CA ALA A 88 39.93 17.97 -48.59
C ALA A 88 40.93 17.10 -47.79
N THR A 89 41.52 16.10 -48.45
CA THR A 89 42.96 16.08 -48.78
C THR A 89 43.20 15.13 -49.97
N GLN A 90 43.92 15.63 -50.98
CA GLN A 90 44.31 14.95 -52.23
C GLN A 90 45.27 13.76 -52.02
N PRO A 91 45.39 12.84 -52.99
CA PRO A 91 46.27 11.69 -52.91
C PRO A 91 47.70 12.04 -53.36
N VAL A 92 48.70 11.57 -52.62
CA VAL A 92 50.07 11.39 -53.13
C VAL A 92 50.39 9.91 -53.07
N ALA A 93 50.78 9.39 -54.23
CA ALA A 93 51.15 8.01 -54.47
C ALA A 93 52.44 7.60 -53.75
N GLY A 94 52.54 6.31 -53.43
CA GLY A 94 53.83 5.63 -53.32
C GLY A 94 53.90 4.51 -52.30
N GLY A 95 54.16 3.29 -52.78
CA GLY A 95 55.18 2.45 -52.13
C GLY A 95 54.73 1.22 -51.33
N THR A 96 54.73 0.09 -52.03
CA THR A 96 55.39 -1.18 -51.64
C THR A 96 54.97 -1.95 -50.37
N ALA A 97 54.35 -3.10 -50.68
CA ALA A 97 54.38 -4.40 -50.01
C ALA A 97 55.44 -4.66 -48.92
N THR A 98 55.01 -5.31 -47.83
CA THR A 98 55.73 -6.48 -47.28
C THR A 98 54.77 -7.46 -46.60
N SER A 99 55.04 -8.73 -46.87
CA SER A 99 54.46 -9.97 -46.33
C SER A 99 55.04 -10.29 -44.94
N GLU A 100 54.61 -11.43 -44.36
CA GLU A 100 55.08 -12.11 -43.13
C GLU A 100 54.35 -11.70 -41.82
N SER A 101 54.00 -12.59 -40.88
CA SER A 101 54.22 -14.03 -40.69
C SER A 101 53.40 -14.47 -39.46
N LEU A 102 52.65 -15.57 -39.53
CA LEU A 102 52.27 -16.43 -38.38
C LEU A 102 53.53 -17.18 -37.92
N PRO A 103 53.79 -17.45 -36.62
CA PRO A 103 53.12 -18.55 -35.89
C PRO A 103 53.19 -18.39 -34.32
N PRO A 104 53.18 -19.45 -33.48
CA PRO A 104 52.23 -20.55 -33.27
C PRO A 104 51.73 -20.67 -31.80
N ALA A 105 50.96 -21.72 -31.55
CA ALA A 105 50.32 -22.15 -30.32
C ALA A 105 51.23 -22.71 -29.20
N GLY A 106 50.77 -22.50 -27.95
CA GLY A 106 50.87 -23.39 -26.78
C GLY A 106 52.08 -23.22 -25.85
N PRO A 107 52.09 -23.78 -24.61
CA PRO A 107 50.98 -24.45 -23.90
C PRO A 107 50.94 -24.18 -22.36
N GLU A 108 50.11 -24.96 -21.67
CA GLU A 108 50.23 -25.44 -20.28
C GLU A 108 49.75 -24.57 -19.09
N ALA A 109 48.67 -25.07 -18.48
CA ALA A 109 48.26 -24.83 -17.10
C ALA A 109 49.19 -25.57 -16.12
N PRO A 110 49.19 -25.14 -14.84
CA PRO A 110 48.89 -26.13 -13.82
C PRO A 110 47.90 -25.66 -12.76
N SER A 111 47.16 -26.67 -12.30
CA SER A 111 46.27 -26.70 -11.14
C SER A 111 47.07 -26.71 -9.84
N ALA A 112 46.60 -26.01 -8.80
CA ALA A 112 46.93 -26.33 -7.41
C ALA A 112 45.84 -25.84 -6.44
N VAL A 113 45.34 -26.80 -5.69
CA VAL A 113 44.39 -26.72 -4.57
C VAL A 113 45.12 -26.26 -3.30
N GLY A 114 44.46 -25.48 -2.45
CA GLY A 114 44.89 -25.21 -1.07
C GLY A 114 43.71 -24.73 -0.19
N PRO A 115 43.46 -25.34 0.98
CA PRO A 115 42.30 -25.06 1.83
C PRO A 115 42.57 -23.93 2.82
N TYR A 116 41.56 -23.12 3.14
CA TYR A 116 41.62 -22.17 4.26
C TYR A 116 40.82 -22.73 5.44
N GLN A 117 41.54 -22.98 6.54
CA GLN A 117 41.00 -23.36 7.85
C GLN A 117 40.51 -22.14 8.64
N GLU A 118 39.52 -22.43 9.48
CA GLU A 118 38.98 -21.61 10.56
C GLU A 118 40.05 -21.08 11.53
N ALA A 119 39.79 -19.88 12.06
CA ALA A 119 40.34 -19.45 13.34
C ALA A 119 39.22 -18.82 14.18
N ALA A 120 38.87 -19.52 15.25
CA ALA A 120 38.03 -19.07 16.34
C ALA A 120 38.84 -18.20 17.32
N ALA A 121 38.22 -17.12 17.81
CA ALA A 121 38.51 -16.43 19.07
C ALA A 121 37.23 -15.67 19.44
N GLY A 122 36.55 -15.87 20.58
CA GLY A 122 37.05 -16.20 21.91
C GLY A 122 37.28 -14.89 22.66
N GLY A 123 36.29 -14.41 23.42
CA GLY A 123 36.40 -13.17 24.19
C GLY A 123 35.16 -12.84 25.02
N ALA A 124 35.03 -13.53 26.15
CA ALA A 124 34.16 -13.14 27.26
C ALA A 124 34.85 -12.03 28.07
N LEU A 125 34.12 -10.97 28.43
CA LEU A 125 34.40 -10.15 29.61
C LEU A 125 33.09 -9.66 30.23
N ASP A 126 32.88 -10.16 31.44
CA ASP A 126 32.06 -9.59 32.50
C ASP A 126 32.81 -8.38 33.09
N GLU A 127 32.10 -7.32 33.49
CA GLU A 127 32.35 -6.57 34.73
C GLU A 127 31.52 -5.28 34.81
N THR A 128 30.78 -5.24 35.92
CA THR A 128 30.16 -4.10 36.57
C THR A 128 31.13 -2.93 36.83
N SER A 129 30.68 -1.69 36.59
CA SER A 129 31.10 -0.56 37.43
C SER A 129 30.10 0.60 37.39
N SER A 130 29.53 0.81 38.57
CA SER A 130 28.87 2.01 39.05
C SER A 130 29.81 3.21 39.03
N ILE A 131 29.40 4.31 38.39
CA ILE A 131 29.91 5.65 38.70
C ILE A 131 28.70 6.58 38.83
N GLY A 132 28.41 6.96 40.06
CA GLY A 132 27.53 8.09 40.37
C GLY A 132 28.25 9.38 40.07
N VAL A 133 27.57 10.31 39.39
CA VAL A 133 27.97 11.70 39.31
C VAL A 133 26.76 12.53 39.69
N GLU A 134 26.82 13.07 40.91
CA GLU A 134 26.00 14.19 41.35
C GLU A 134 26.36 15.43 40.51
N ALA A 135 25.34 16.11 39.99
CA ALA A 135 25.49 17.44 39.41
C ALA A 135 24.35 18.34 39.88
N GLY A 136 24.63 19.05 40.97
CA GLY A 136 24.61 20.51 41.00
C GLY A 136 23.31 21.20 40.61
N VAL A 137 22.52 21.52 41.63
CA VAL A 137 21.51 22.58 41.64
C VAL A 137 22.17 23.92 41.31
N ALA A 138 21.70 24.58 40.26
CA ALA A 138 21.95 26.01 40.02
C ALA A 138 20.60 26.68 39.72
N THR A 139 19.97 27.20 40.77
CA THR A 139 18.93 28.21 40.70
C THR A 139 19.55 29.54 40.26
N SER A 140 19.05 30.14 39.18
CA SER A 140 19.21 31.57 38.95
C SER A 140 17.90 32.15 38.46
N ALA A 141 17.45 33.16 39.21
CA ALA A 141 16.20 33.88 39.04
C ALA A 141 16.45 35.23 38.35
N VAL A 142 15.34 35.83 37.92
CA VAL A 142 15.13 37.24 37.59
C VAL A 142 15.48 37.67 36.16
N ALA A 143 14.44 37.92 35.35
CA ALA A 143 14.10 39.30 34.96
C ALA A 143 12.72 39.33 34.28
N ALA A 144 11.83 40.11 34.89
CA ALA A 144 10.53 40.47 34.38
C ALA A 144 10.65 41.40 33.16
N GLY A 145 9.80 41.16 32.16
CA GLY A 145 9.58 42.05 31.02
C GLY A 145 8.10 42.01 30.67
N SER A 146 7.36 42.94 31.28
CA SER A 146 5.94 43.22 31.07
C SER A 146 5.78 44.09 29.83
N GLU A 147 5.03 43.63 28.81
CA GLU A 147 4.41 44.51 27.83
C GLU A 147 2.96 44.07 27.55
N ALA A 148 2.10 45.08 27.55
CA ALA A 148 0.65 45.02 27.51
C ALA A 148 0.11 44.81 26.08
N SER A 149 -1.03 44.12 25.98
CA SER A 149 -1.91 44.09 24.82
C SER A 149 -3.33 43.93 25.36
N VAL A 150 -4.02 45.07 25.59
CA VAL A 150 -5.02 45.70 24.70
C VAL A 150 -6.24 44.80 24.50
N ASP A 151 -7.26 45.09 25.32
CA ASP A 151 -8.66 44.77 25.12
C ASP A 151 -9.14 45.22 23.73
N ASP A 152 -9.84 44.34 23.01
CA ASP A 152 -10.88 44.82 22.11
C ASP A 152 -12.07 43.85 22.08
N ALA A 153 -13.24 44.47 22.15
CA ALA A 153 -14.51 43.90 22.55
C ALA A 153 -15.26 43.28 21.36
N ALA A 154 -15.84 42.09 21.57
CA ALA A 154 -16.83 41.51 20.68
C ALA A 154 -18.25 41.84 21.20
N PRO A 155 -19.17 42.38 20.37
CA PRO A 155 -20.54 42.65 20.81
C PRO A 155 -21.39 41.38 20.72
N GLY A 156 -22.20 41.17 21.76
CA GLY A 156 -23.18 40.10 21.86
C GLY A 156 -24.36 40.30 20.91
N MET A 157 -24.88 39.18 20.39
CA MET A 157 -26.21 39.12 19.82
C MET A 157 -27.17 38.48 20.82
N GLU A 158 -28.09 39.33 21.27
CA GLU A 158 -29.39 39.04 21.87
C GLU A 158 -30.19 38.01 21.05
N THR A 159 -30.67 36.96 21.70
CA THR A 159 -31.77 36.13 21.22
C THR A 159 -33.02 36.42 22.04
N ALA A 160 -34.01 37.03 21.40
CA ALA A 160 -35.35 37.20 21.95
C ALA A 160 -36.21 35.92 21.77
N PRO A 161 -37.24 35.71 22.62
CA PRO A 161 -37.95 34.45 22.74
C PRO A 161 -39.15 34.36 21.80
N VAL A 162 -39.45 33.15 21.32
CA VAL A 162 -40.73 32.81 20.68
C VAL A 162 -41.52 31.93 21.65
N GLN A 163 -42.63 32.50 22.13
CA GLN A 163 -43.73 31.78 22.78
C GLN A 163 -44.63 31.14 21.70
N GLY A 164 -45.23 29.99 22.01
CA GLY A 164 -46.52 29.61 21.43
C GLY A 164 -46.78 28.13 21.24
N SER A 165 -47.56 27.57 22.16
CA SER A 165 -48.57 26.49 22.03
C SER A 165 -48.12 25.08 21.57
N ASP A 166 -48.19 24.02 22.40
CA ASP A 166 -49.38 23.39 23.02
C ASP A 166 -50.15 22.48 22.04
N VAL A 167 -49.93 21.16 22.14
CA VAL A 167 -50.96 20.08 22.12
C VAL A 167 -50.30 18.85 22.78
N GLY A 168 -50.90 18.36 23.87
CA GLY A 168 -50.45 17.17 24.59
C GLY A 168 -50.88 15.85 23.97
N GLU A 169 -50.38 14.76 24.52
CA GLU A 169 -51.17 13.56 24.82
C GLU A 169 -50.42 12.66 25.79
N GLU A 170 -51.22 12.05 26.66
CA GLU A 170 -50.92 11.34 27.88
C GLU A 170 -50.21 10.00 27.64
N PHE A 171 -49.35 9.58 28.58
CA PHE A 171 -49.40 8.19 29.09
C PHE A 171 -48.63 8.09 30.42
N GLU A 172 -49.39 7.93 31.50
CA GLU A 172 -48.92 7.59 32.84
C GLU A 172 -48.42 6.14 32.90
N GLY A 173 -47.34 5.92 33.66
CA GLY A 173 -46.75 4.62 33.89
C GLY A 173 -45.82 4.64 35.10
N THR A 174 -46.41 4.81 36.27
CA THR A 174 -45.81 4.75 37.61
C THR A 174 -45.23 3.38 37.94
N VAL A 175 -43.96 3.29 38.34
CA VAL A 175 -43.48 2.24 39.28
C VAL A 175 -42.37 2.83 40.16
N ASP A 176 -42.73 3.01 41.43
CA ASP A 176 -41.85 3.26 42.58
C ASP A 176 -40.95 2.06 42.90
N GLY A 177 -39.77 2.32 43.48
CA GLY A 177 -39.01 1.27 44.16
C GLY A 177 -37.55 1.60 44.46
N ALA A 178 -37.31 2.47 45.44
CA ALA A 178 -36.05 2.49 46.22
C ALA A 178 -35.98 1.24 47.12
N PRO A 179 -34.77 0.77 47.51
CA PRO A 179 -34.30 1.06 48.87
C PRO A 179 -32.78 1.40 48.90
N GLU A 180 -32.32 2.34 49.72
CA GLU A 180 -32.19 2.35 51.19
C GLU A 180 -30.79 1.88 51.64
N THR A 181 -30.18 2.81 52.37
CA THR A 181 -28.84 2.86 52.95
C THR A 181 -28.69 1.94 54.18
N ALA A 182 -27.52 1.31 54.35
CA ALA A 182 -27.05 0.73 55.61
C ALA A 182 -25.54 1.01 55.71
N GLU A 183 -25.08 1.93 56.57
CA GLU A 183 -24.74 1.77 58.00
C GLU A 183 -23.58 0.80 58.28
N GLU A 184 -22.43 1.39 58.60
CA GLU A 184 -21.32 0.76 59.34
C GLU A 184 -21.74 0.40 60.76
N PRO A 185 -21.12 -0.64 61.35
CA PRO A 185 -20.59 -0.40 62.68
C PRO A 185 -19.19 -1.00 62.95
N ALA A 186 -18.60 -0.42 63.99
CA ALA A 186 -17.23 -0.56 64.44
C ALA A 186 -16.90 -1.86 65.19
N SER A 187 -15.61 -2.21 65.10
CA SER A 187 -14.66 -2.65 66.15
C SER A 187 -15.14 -3.56 67.29
N GLY A 188 -14.55 -4.76 67.35
CA GLY A 188 -14.54 -5.63 68.52
C GLY A 188 -13.37 -6.61 68.51
N LEU A 189 -12.33 -6.32 69.30
CA LEU A 189 -11.19 -7.17 69.64
C LEU A 189 -11.64 -8.48 70.32
N VAL A 190 -11.27 -9.65 69.79
CA VAL A 190 -10.96 -10.85 70.60
C VAL A 190 -9.81 -11.62 69.94
N LYS A 191 -8.71 -11.77 70.68
CA LYS A 191 -7.52 -12.54 70.32
C LYS A 191 -7.76 -13.99 70.77
N ALA A 192 -7.96 -14.90 69.82
CA ALA A 192 -7.91 -16.35 70.05
C ALA A 192 -6.93 -16.96 69.05
N GLU A 193 -5.88 -17.59 69.54
CA GLU A 193 -4.94 -18.38 68.73
C GLU A 193 -5.64 -19.67 68.27
N PRO A 194 -5.82 -19.88 66.95
CA PRO A 194 -6.27 -21.17 66.45
C PRO A 194 -5.05 -22.10 66.41
N THR A 195 -5.14 -23.21 67.12
CA THR A 195 -4.25 -24.36 66.93
C THR A 195 -4.48 -24.88 65.51
N VAL A 196 -3.52 -24.63 64.62
CA VAL A 196 -3.54 -25.14 63.25
C VAL A 196 -3.16 -26.61 63.30
N GLU A 197 -4.16 -27.50 63.25
CA GLU A 197 -3.94 -28.88 62.83
C GLU A 197 -3.50 -28.86 61.35
N PRO A 198 -2.45 -29.61 60.97
CA PRO A 198 -2.02 -29.70 59.59
C PRO A 198 -3.11 -30.41 58.77
N LEU A 199 -3.90 -29.63 58.04
CA LEU A 199 -4.82 -30.12 57.03
C LEU A 199 -3.98 -30.85 55.97
N GLU A 200 -4.01 -32.17 55.94
CA GLU A 200 -3.47 -32.96 54.84
C GLU A 200 -4.16 -32.51 53.56
N ALA A 201 -3.44 -31.76 52.73
CA ALA A 201 -3.95 -31.30 51.45
C ALA A 201 -4.39 -32.52 50.66
N PRO A 202 -5.67 -32.61 50.22
CA PRO A 202 -6.13 -33.72 49.42
C PRO A 202 -5.21 -33.80 48.20
N THR A 203 -4.41 -34.85 48.16
CA THR A 203 -3.49 -35.14 47.07
C THR A 203 -4.36 -35.54 45.88
N THR A 204 -4.89 -34.52 45.20
CA THR A 204 -5.68 -34.71 43.99
C THR A 204 -4.71 -35.36 43.00
N PRO A 205 -4.95 -36.62 42.59
CA PRO A 205 -4.01 -37.31 41.71
C PRO A 205 -3.80 -36.44 40.48
N ALA A 206 -2.55 -36.01 40.27
CA ALA A 206 -2.19 -35.18 39.14
C ALA A 206 -2.69 -35.87 37.88
N GLN A 207 -3.77 -35.36 37.28
CA GLN A 207 -4.28 -35.89 36.03
C GLN A 207 -3.15 -35.78 35.02
N ALA A 208 -2.66 -36.94 34.57
CA ALA A 208 -1.64 -37.00 33.54
C ALA A 208 -2.15 -36.22 32.34
N LEU A 209 -1.45 -35.14 32.03
CA LEU A 209 -1.85 -34.29 30.93
C LEU A 209 -1.79 -35.12 29.63
N PRO A 210 -2.76 -34.95 28.71
CA PRO A 210 -2.73 -35.68 27.45
C PRO A 210 -1.40 -35.41 26.72
N PRO A 211 -0.86 -36.39 25.98
CA PRO A 211 0.37 -36.23 25.24
C PRO A 211 0.24 -35.07 24.25
N PRO A 212 1.35 -34.35 23.96
CA PRO A 212 1.34 -33.24 23.03
C PRO A 212 0.84 -33.70 21.66
N ARG A 213 0.03 -32.86 21.01
CA ARG A 213 -0.37 -33.11 19.63
C ARG A 213 0.84 -32.85 18.74
N LEU A 214 1.35 -33.94 18.18
CA LEU A 214 2.38 -33.88 17.15
C LEU A 214 1.70 -33.88 15.78
N ARG A 215 2.36 -33.22 14.82
CA ARG A 215 2.03 -33.36 13.41
C ARG A 215 2.18 -34.84 13.01
N PRO A 216 1.35 -35.35 12.08
CA PRO A 216 1.52 -36.71 11.56
C PRO A 216 2.96 -36.94 11.10
N ASP A 217 3.48 -38.13 11.37
CA ASP A 217 4.82 -38.52 10.92
C ASP A 217 4.87 -38.45 9.37
N THR A 218 5.83 -37.69 8.86
CA THR A 218 6.00 -37.43 7.42
C THR A 218 7.45 -37.71 7.06
N ALA A 219 7.76 -38.14 5.84
CA ALA A 219 9.16 -38.31 5.46
C ALA A 219 9.89 -36.95 5.43
N PRO A 220 11.20 -36.89 5.78
CA PRO A 220 11.96 -35.64 5.73
C PRO A 220 11.89 -34.90 4.38
N GLU A 221 11.87 -35.64 3.27
CA GLU A 221 11.73 -35.07 1.92
C GLU A 221 10.38 -34.36 1.73
N ALA A 222 9.31 -34.90 2.31
CA ALA A 222 7.99 -34.28 2.28
C ALA A 222 7.97 -32.99 3.11
N SER A 223 8.62 -32.99 4.28
CA SER A 223 8.80 -31.79 5.11
C SER A 223 9.60 -30.71 4.38
N ILE A 224 10.67 -31.06 3.68
CA ILE A 224 11.46 -30.10 2.88
C ILE A 224 10.61 -29.51 1.74
N ALA A 225 9.85 -30.34 1.02
CA ALA A 225 8.96 -29.87 -0.04
C ALA A 225 7.91 -28.90 0.49
N GLU A 226 7.37 -29.16 1.68
CA GLU A 226 6.39 -28.27 2.32
C GLU A 226 7.02 -26.96 2.79
N LEU A 227 8.24 -26.99 3.33
CA LEU A 227 8.99 -25.78 3.67
C LEU A 227 9.26 -24.91 2.43
N HIS A 228 9.57 -25.51 1.28
CA HIS A 228 9.73 -24.76 0.03
C HIS A 228 8.42 -24.10 -0.41
N ARG A 229 7.30 -24.81 -0.34
CA ARG A 229 5.97 -24.22 -0.60
C ARG A 229 5.63 -23.10 0.36
N LEU A 230 6.01 -23.24 1.63
CA LEU A 230 5.83 -22.18 2.62
C LEU A 230 6.65 -20.94 2.24
N GLN A 231 7.86 -21.08 1.72
CA GLN A 231 8.65 -19.95 1.20
C GLN A 231 7.98 -19.26 0.02
N GLU A 232 7.43 -20.03 -0.92
CA GLU A 232 6.65 -19.53 -2.05
C GLU A 232 5.40 -18.77 -1.57
N LEU A 233 4.65 -19.35 -0.63
CA LEU A 233 3.48 -18.71 -0.03
C LEU A 233 3.85 -17.38 0.66
N ILE A 234 4.95 -17.34 1.40
CA ILE A 234 5.46 -16.13 2.06
C ILE A 234 5.78 -15.05 1.02
N ALA A 235 6.44 -15.42 -0.08
CA ALA A 235 6.76 -14.51 -1.17
C ALA A 235 5.49 -13.98 -1.87
N GLU A 236 4.53 -14.86 -2.17
CA GLU A 236 3.23 -14.49 -2.76
C GLU A 236 2.40 -13.57 -1.85
N SER A 237 2.56 -13.73 -0.52
CA SER A 237 1.82 -12.98 0.50
C SER A 237 2.55 -11.70 0.95
N GLU A 238 3.71 -11.37 0.38
CA GLU A 238 4.54 -10.26 0.83
C GLU A 238 3.82 -8.91 0.72
N GLU A 239 3.11 -8.68 -0.39
CA GLU A 239 2.30 -7.47 -0.62
C GLU A 239 1.17 -7.33 0.40
N GLU A 240 0.47 -8.44 0.70
CA GLU A 240 -0.62 -8.43 1.67
C GLU A 240 -0.08 -8.19 3.08
N LEU A 241 1.02 -8.87 3.43
CA LEU A 241 1.71 -8.69 4.70
C LEU A 241 2.14 -7.23 4.89
N ALA A 242 2.65 -6.59 3.84
CA ALA A 242 3.06 -5.19 3.88
C ALA A 242 1.93 -4.24 4.30
N LEU A 243 0.67 -4.55 3.95
CA LEU A 243 -0.52 -3.75 4.24
C LEU A 243 -1.08 -3.94 5.66
N LEU A 244 -0.80 -5.07 6.31
CA LEU A 244 -1.29 -5.39 7.64
C LEU A 244 -0.74 -4.41 8.71
N THR A 245 -1.50 -4.23 9.79
CA THR A 245 -1.00 -3.55 11.00
C THR A 245 0.17 -4.32 11.63
N PRO A 246 1.00 -3.68 12.48
CA PRO A 246 2.13 -4.36 13.11
C PRO A 246 1.75 -5.64 13.87
N GLU A 247 0.57 -5.65 14.52
CA GLU A 247 0.10 -6.79 15.30
C GLU A 247 -0.31 -7.95 14.39
N HIS A 248 -1.09 -7.67 13.34
CA HIS A 248 -1.43 -8.67 12.31
C HIS A 248 -0.19 -9.19 11.57
N GLN A 249 0.77 -8.32 11.23
CA GLN A 249 2.06 -8.70 10.64
C GLN A 249 2.80 -9.69 11.55
N ARG A 250 2.89 -9.39 12.85
CA ARG A 250 3.56 -10.23 13.83
C ARG A 250 2.90 -11.59 13.96
N LEU A 251 1.57 -11.64 14.12
CA LEU A 251 0.81 -12.89 14.20
C LEU A 251 1.00 -13.73 12.93
N GLN A 252 0.89 -13.11 11.75
CA GLN A 252 1.06 -13.83 10.49
C GLN A 252 2.47 -14.43 10.32
N MET A 253 3.51 -13.65 10.62
CA MET A 253 4.88 -14.15 10.62
C MET A 253 5.08 -15.26 11.64
N GLN A 254 4.47 -15.14 12.83
CA GLN A 254 4.57 -16.16 13.87
C GLN A 254 3.88 -17.47 13.47
N ILE A 255 2.73 -17.43 12.78
CA ILE A 255 2.07 -18.61 12.21
C ILE A 255 3.04 -19.35 11.28
N TRP A 256 3.69 -18.63 10.35
CA TRP A 256 4.63 -19.23 9.41
C TRP A 256 5.89 -19.80 10.09
N VAL A 257 6.43 -19.13 11.11
CA VAL A 257 7.57 -19.66 11.88
C VAL A 257 7.17 -20.90 12.68
N CYS A 258 6.01 -20.91 13.33
CA CYS A 258 5.53 -22.08 14.07
C CYS A 258 5.31 -23.26 13.12
N GLU A 259 4.75 -23.01 11.92
CA GLU A 259 4.61 -24.02 10.89
C GLU A 259 5.97 -24.60 10.48
N ALA A 260 6.95 -23.75 10.18
CA ALA A 260 8.29 -24.20 9.81
C ALA A 260 8.98 -24.99 10.93
N ARG A 261 8.92 -24.50 12.17
CA ARG A 261 9.51 -25.15 13.35
C ARG A 261 8.83 -26.48 13.67
N SER A 262 7.52 -26.63 13.38
CA SER A 262 6.83 -27.92 13.56
C SER A 262 7.43 -29.04 12.70
N HIS A 263 7.96 -28.72 11.50
CA HIS A 263 8.67 -29.71 10.69
C HIS A 263 10.03 -30.07 11.28
N GLN A 264 10.75 -29.09 11.86
CA GLN A 264 12.02 -29.33 12.54
C GLN A 264 11.83 -30.22 13.79
N GLU A 265 10.74 -30.03 14.52
CA GLU A 265 10.42 -30.80 15.73
C GLU A 265 10.19 -32.29 15.45
N ILE A 266 9.63 -32.64 14.28
CA ILE A 266 9.43 -34.04 13.86
C ILE A 266 10.76 -34.67 13.44
N HIS A 267 11.66 -33.90 12.83
CA HIS A 267 12.91 -34.36 12.23
C HIS A 267 14.14 -33.87 13.00
N LEU A 268 14.18 -34.13 14.31
CA LEU A 268 15.33 -33.77 15.15
C LEU A 268 16.61 -34.43 14.61
N GLY A 269 17.60 -33.60 14.26
CA GLY A 269 18.90 -34.04 13.75
C GLY A 269 19.01 -34.13 12.22
N ASP A 270 17.94 -33.87 11.46
CA ASP A 270 18.05 -33.78 10.00
C ASP A 270 18.54 -32.38 9.58
N GLU A 271 19.80 -32.30 9.12
CA GLU A 271 20.44 -31.05 8.67
C GLU A 271 19.70 -30.37 7.51
N LYS A 272 19.09 -31.14 6.61
CA LYS A 272 18.41 -30.56 5.42
C LYS A 272 17.10 -29.89 5.81
N VAL A 273 16.35 -30.48 6.74
CA VAL A 273 15.14 -29.86 7.31
C VAL A 273 15.54 -28.61 8.09
N TYR A 274 16.59 -28.69 8.91
CA TYR A 274 17.14 -27.55 9.64
C TYR A 274 17.51 -26.37 8.72
N ASP A 275 18.23 -26.64 7.64
CA ASP A 275 18.62 -25.64 6.64
C ASP A 275 17.39 -25.02 5.95
N ALA A 276 16.38 -25.82 5.64
CA ALA A 276 15.14 -25.34 5.03
C ALA A 276 14.37 -24.41 5.98
N VAL A 277 14.26 -24.76 7.27
CA VAL A 277 13.66 -23.89 8.29
C VAL A 277 14.47 -22.60 8.45
N SER A 278 15.80 -22.69 8.46
CA SER A 278 16.68 -21.51 8.53
C SER A 278 16.47 -20.55 7.35
N ARG A 279 16.20 -21.06 6.14
CA ARG A 279 15.85 -20.22 4.98
C ARG A 279 14.53 -19.48 5.17
N VAL A 280 13.49 -20.16 5.68
CA VAL A 280 12.19 -19.53 6.02
C VAL A 280 12.38 -18.43 7.07
N VAL A 281 13.08 -18.73 8.17
CA VAL A 281 13.34 -17.78 9.25
C VAL A 281 14.15 -16.57 8.75
N LYS A 282 15.15 -16.78 7.89
CA LYS A 282 15.94 -15.70 7.28
C LYS A 282 15.09 -14.79 6.39
N GLN A 283 14.20 -15.36 5.56
CA GLN A 283 13.26 -14.61 4.73
C GLN A 283 12.34 -13.74 5.59
N LEU A 284 11.71 -14.33 6.61
CA LEU A 284 10.82 -13.62 7.53
C LEU A 284 11.53 -12.54 8.34
N THR A 285 12.77 -12.79 8.76
CA THR A 285 13.63 -11.79 9.41
C THR A 285 13.97 -10.62 8.47
N GLY A 286 14.13 -10.89 7.18
CA GLY A 286 14.30 -9.86 6.16
C GLY A 286 13.05 -8.97 6.06
N MET A 287 11.88 -9.58 5.92
CA MET A 287 10.60 -8.87 5.83
C MET A 287 10.30 -8.07 7.11
N SER A 288 10.57 -8.62 8.30
CA SER A 288 10.32 -7.91 9.56
C SER A 288 11.17 -6.65 9.62
N LYS A 289 12.49 -6.73 9.37
CA LYS A 289 13.38 -5.55 9.36
C LYS A 289 12.90 -4.42 8.45
N VAL A 290 12.16 -4.74 7.40
CA VAL A 290 11.65 -3.81 6.41
C VAL A 290 10.27 -3.24 6.79
N PHE A 291 9.28 -4.09 7.07
CA PHE A 291 7.88 -3.64 7.31
C PHE A 291 7.59 -3.30 8.76
N TRP A 292 8.25 -3.98 9.69
CA TRP A 292 8.04 -3.84 11.12
C TRP A 292 9.34 -4.15 11.88
N PRO A 293 10.10 -3.13 12.32
CA PRO A 293 11.46 -3.28 12.88
C PRO A 293 11.54 -4.00 14.24
N GLY A 294 10.53 -4.77 14.64
CA GLY A 294 10.61 -5.71 15.75
C GLY A 294 11.06 -7.11 15.34
N SER A 295 11.34 -7.93 16.36
CA SER A 295 11.62 -9.35 16.22
C SER A 295 10.48 -10.15 16.85
N VAL A 296 10.10 -11.26 16.21
CA VAL A 296 9.29 -12.31 16.87
C VAL A 296 10.27 -13.23 17.59
N ASN A 297 10.04 -13.56 18.86
CA ASN A 297 11.00 -14.36 19.60
C ASN A 297 11.09 -15.78 19.05
N SER A 298 9.99 -16.32 18.49
CA SER A 298 9.96 -17.63 17.82
C SER A 298 10.96 -17.79 16.66
N MET A 299 11.45 -16.69 16.09
CA MET A 299 12.48 -16.73 15.05
C MET A 299 13.87 -17.07 15.59
N ARG A 300 14.10 -17.00 16.91
CA ARG A 300 15.38 -17.37 17.53
C ARG A 300 15.58 -18.88 17.50
N GLU A 301 16.82 -19.34 17.45
CA GLU A 301 17.16 -20.76 17.26
C GLU A 301 16.86 -21.65 18.47
N HIS A 302 17.08 -21.14 19.68
CA HIS A 302 17.06 -21.93 20.92
C HIS A 302 15.87 -21.64 21.83
N VAL A 303 14.75 -21.16 21.28
CA VAL A 303 13.51 -20.95 22.04
C VAL A 303 12.54 -22.10 21.79
N GLY A 304 11.79 -22.46 22.83
CA GLY A 304 10.69 -23.42 22.74
C GLY A 304 9.38 -22.77 22.27
N ALA A 305 8.37 -23.63 22.04
CA ALA A 305 7.05 -23.24 21.57
C ALA A 305 6.31 -22.33 22.57
N GLU A 306 6.63 -22.42 23.86
CA GLU A 306 6.04 -21.62 24.94
C GLU A 306 6.20 -20.10 24.75
N VAL A 307 7.22 -19.67 24.01
CA VAL A 307 7.53 -18.26 23.79
C VAL A 307 6.41 -17.49 23.06
N VAL A 308 5.53 -18.19 22.33
CA VAL A 308 4.43 -17.55 21.60
C VAL A 308 3.40 -16.94 22.55
N VAL A 309 3.28 -17.48 23.77
CA VAL A 309 2.36 -16.97 24.80
C VAL A 309 2.80 -15.57 25.23
N ASP A 310 4.10 -15.38 25.46
CA ASP A 310 4.68 -14.12 25.92
C ASP A 310 4.67 -13.04 24.82
N ASP A 311 4.96 -13.42 23.57
CA ASP A 311 5.05 -12.49 22.42
C ASP A 311 3.75 -11.71 22.16
N HIS A 312 2.60 -12.32 22.48
CA HIS A 312 1.27 -11.78 22.22
C HIS A 312 0.37 -11.73 23.46
N ARG A 313 0.89 -12.08 24.64
CA ARG A 313 0.11 -12.19 25.89
C ARG A 313 -1.16 -13.04 25.69
N LEU A 314 -1.00 -14.17 24.98
CA LEU A 314 -2.12 -15.03 24.62
C LEU A 314 -2.73 -15.66 25.87
N LYS A 315 -4.06 -15.69 25.92
CA LYS A 315 -4.79 -16.44 26.96
C LYS A 315 -4.94 -17.87 26.48
N GLY A 316 -4.44 -18.84 27.26
CA GLY A 316 -4.57 -20.25 26.93
C GLY A 316 -3.57 -21.13 27.66
N PRO A 317 -3.67 -22.46 27.50
CA PRO A 317 -2.63 -23.37 27.95
C PRO A 317 -1.32 -23.10 27.20
N VAL A 318 -0.19 -23.26 27.89
CA VAL A 318 1.14 -23.16 27.28
C VAL A 318 1.28 -24.29 26.23
N PRO A 319 1.56 -23.96 24.95
CA PRO A 319 1.70 -24.98 23.92
C PRO A 319 2.93 -25.83 24.20
N ARG A 320 2.82 -27.15 23.95
CA ARG A 320 3.91 -28.10 24.19
C ARG A 320 4.68 -28.49 22.94
N SER A 321 4.15 -28.13 21.78
CA SER A 321 4.75 -28.35 20.47
C SER A 321 4.60 -27.11 19.61
N TRP A 322 5.42 -26.99 18.57
CA TRP A 322 5.29 -25.89 17.60
C TRP A 322 3.99 -25.98 16.79
N PHE A 323 3.45 -27.19 16.65
CA PHE A 323 2.13 -27.41 16.05
C PHE A 323 1.00 -26.83 16.92
N GLU A 324 1.00 -27.10 18.23
CA GLU A 324 0.04 -26.49 19.16
C GLU A 324 0.22 -24.96 19.25
N ALA A 325 1.45 -24.47 19.18
CA ALA A 325 1.74 -23.04 19.14
C ALA A 325 1.15 -22.37 17.89
N ARG A 326 1.26 -23.01 16.72
CA ARG A 326 0.62 -22.53 15.48
C ARG A 326 -0.90 -22.40 15.67
N ASP A 327 -1.57 -23.44 16.14
CA ASP A 327 -3.02 -23.44 16.38
C ASP A 327 -3.45 -22.30 17.32
N LEU A 328 -2.65 -22.06 18.38
CA LEU A 328 -2.92 -21.00 19.35
C LEU A 328 -2.79 -19.60 18.72
N VAL A 329 -1.75 -19.38 17.90
CA VAL A 329 -1.52 -18.10 17.21
C VAL A 329 -2.55 -17.87 16.10
N GLU A 330 -2.97 -18.90 15.36
CA GLU A 330 -4.04 -18.82 14.38
C GLU A 330 -5.37 -18.38 15.04
N LYS A 331 -5.74 -19.00 16.16
CA LYS A 331 -6.93 -18.60 16.94
C LYS A 331 -6.83 -17.16 17.44
N ALA A 332 -5.63 -16.72 17.85
CA ALA A 332 -5.42 -15.33 18.26
C ALA A 332 -5.60 -14.35 17.09
N GLY A 333 -5.10 -14.70 15.90
CA GLY A 333 -5.32 -13.95 14.67
C GLY A 333 -6.79 -13.86 14.27
N GLU A 334 -7.54 -14.97 14.36
CA GLU A 334 -8.98 -14.98 14.13
C GLU A 334 -9.72 -14.10 15.14
N ALA A 335 -9.39 -14.22 16.44
CA ALA A 335 -9.99 -13.41 17.49
C ALA A 335 -9.71 -11.90 17.29
N LEU A 336 -8.50 -11.55 16.86
CA LEU A 336 -8.13 -10.17 16.55
C LEU A 336 -8.92 -9.64 15.35
N ALA A 337 -9.06 -10.42 14.28
CA ALA A 337 -9.86 -10.03 13.12
C ALA A 337 -11.33 -9.78 13.50
N VAL A 338 -11.95 -10.67 14.29
CA VAL A 338 -13.32 -10.47 14.80
C VAL A 338 -13.43 -9.20 15.65
N ALA A 339 -12.42 -8.92 16.48
CA ALA A 339 -12.39 -7.71 17.30
C ALA A 339 -12.25 -6.43 16.45
N ASP A 340 -11.51 -6.49 15.35
CA ASP A 340 -11.31 -5.37 14.43
C ASP A 340 -12.57 -5.09 13.61
N ASP A 341 -13.23 -6.14 13.11
CA ASP A 341 -14.53 -6.04 12.44
C ASP A 341 -15.58 -5.40 13.35
N ALA A 342 -15.61 -5.79 14.63
CA ALA A 342 -16.52 -5.21 15.63
C ALA A 342 -16.25 -3.72 15.89
N LYS A 343 -15.02 -3.24 15.70
CA LYS A 343 -14.65 -1.81 15.77
C LYS A 343 -14.91 -1.07 14.45
N GLY A 344 -15.30 -1.77 13.39
CA GLY A 344 -15.41 -1.22 12.04
C GLY A 344 -14.05 -0.86 11.43
N TRP A 345 -12.98 -1.50 11.89
CA TRP A 345 -11.68 -1.42 11.23
C TRP A 345 -11.72 -2.20 9.93
N ASP A 346 -10.80 -1.91 9.02
CA ASP A 346 -10.73 -2.69 7.80
C ASP A 346 -10.07 -4.05 8.01
N ASP A 347 -10.15 -4.87 6.96
CA ASP A 347 -9.51 -6.16 6.88
C ASP A 347 -8.04 -6.11 7.34
N TYR A 348 -7.29 -5.06 7.01
CA TYR A 348 -5.87 -4.99 7.35
C TYR A 348 -5.60 -4.57 8.81
N GLY A 349 -6.65 -4.34 9.60
CA GLY A 349 -6.63 -3.95 11.01
C GLY A 349 -6.57 -2.44 11.23
N TRP A 350 -6.83 -1.62 10.21
CA TRP A 350 -6.67 -0.17 10.32
C TRP A 350 -8.01 0.55 10.48
N ALA A 351 -8.06 1.51 11.39
CA ALA A 351 -9.26 2.32 11.67
C ALA A 351 -9.57 3.40 10.60
N ASP A 352 -8.63 3.69 9.71
CA ASP A 352 -8.67 4.89 8.86
C ASP A 352 -9.26 4.67 7.45
N VAL A 353 -9.85 3.51 7.17
CA VAL A 353 -10.32 3.14 5.83
C VAL A 353 -11.26 4.18 5.20
N ARG A 354 -12.14 4.78 6.01
CA ARG A 354 -13.07 5.84 5.54
C ARG A 354 -12.35 7.16 5.25
N ALA A 355 -11.25 7.43 5.94
CA ALA A 355 -10.47 8.65 5.76
C ALA A 355 -9.55 8.60 4.53
N LEU A 356 -9.39 7.43 3.90
CA LEU A 356 -8.65 7.28 2.64
C LEU A 356 -9.36 7.89 1.44
N VAL A 357 -10.65 8.22 1.57
CA VAL A 357 -11.46 8.82 0.49
C VAL A 357 -11.56 10.34 0.69
N PRO A 358 -11.29 11.15 -0.34
CA PRO A 358 -10.85 10.75 -1.69
C PRO A 358 -9.37 10.32 -1.74
N ALA A 359 -9.02 9.43 -2.66
CA ALA A 359 -7.63 9.02 -2.89
C ALA A 359 -6.79 10.16 -3.50
N PRO A 360 -5.45 10.17 -3.35
CA PRO A 360 -4.59 11.15 -4.02
C PRO A 360 -4.76 11.14 -5.54
N ASN A 361 -4.68 12.30 -6.19
CA ASN A 361 -4.77 12.42 -7.65
C ASN A 361 -3.63 11.70 -8.40
N GLN A 362 -2.44 11.65 -7.79
CA GLN A 362 -1.24 11.03 -8.34
C GLN A 362 -0.57 10.22 -7.24
N PRO A 363 -1.12 9.05 -6.90
CA PRO A 363 -0.65 8.28 -5.75
C PRO A 363 0.80 7.83 -5.92
N GLU A 364 1.22 7.43 -7.11
CA GLU A 364 2.62 7.03 -7.39
C GLU A 364 3.58 8.21 -7.28
N GLY A 365 3.20 9.37 -7.81
CA GLY A 365 4.01 10.60 -7.71
C GLY A 365 4.22 11.01 -6.26
N LEU A 366 3.15 11.00 -5.46
CA LEU A 366 3.21 11.29 -4.02
C LEU A 366 4.02 10.23 -3.26
N LEU A 367 3.91 8.95 -3.63
CA LEU A 367 4.69 7.86 -3.03
C LEU A 367 6.20 8.04 -3.27
N LEU A 368 6.60 8.39 -4.49
CA LEU A 368 7.99 8.67 -4.85
C LEU A 368 8.53 9.94 -4.17
N GLU A 369 7.71 10.99 -4.05
CA GLU A 369 8.04 12.19 -3.28
C GLU A 369 8.33 11.81 -1.82
N VAL A 370 7.41 11.08 -1.18
CA VAL A 370 7.54 10.64 0.20
C VAL A 370 8.76 9.75 0.38
N ARG A 371 9.02 8.81 -0.55
CA ARG A 371 10.24 7.99 -0.57
C ARG A 371 11.49 8.87 -0.56
N SER A 372 11.59 9.81 -1.50
CA SER A 372 12.76 10.68 -1.61
C SER A 372 13.01 11.48 -0.32
N LEU A 373 11.95 12.00 0.30
CA LEU A 373 12.04 12.72 1.56
C LEU A 373 12.48 11.83 2.73
N ILE A 374 11.95 10.60 2.83
CA ILE A 374 12.38 9.65 3.87
C ILE A 374 13.82 9.20 3.64
N GLU A 375 14.20 8.84 2.41
CA GLU A 375 15.56 8.38 2.09
C GLU A 375 16.61 9.45 2.33
N LYS A 376 16.27 10.72 2.05
CA LYS A 376 17.12 11.88 2.38
C LYS A 376 17.42 12.00 3.87
N ARG A 377 16.54 11.55 4.76
CA ARG A 377 16.67 11.67 6.22
C ARG A 377 17.14 10.39 6.91
N CYS A 378 16.85 9.23 6.31
CA CYS A 378 16.99 7.93 6.96
C CYS A 378 17.84 6.92 6.17
N GLY A 379 18.41 7.33 5.03
CA GLY A 379 19.05 6.42 4.09
C GLY A 379 18.04 5.53 3.35
N SER A 380 18.54 4.61 2.53
CA SER A 380 17.69 3.72 1.71
C SER A 380 16.62 2.99 2.52
N VAL A 381 15.40 2.94 1.97
CA VAL A 381 14.26 2.22 2.57
C VAL A 381 14.29 0.71 2.32
N ASP A 382 15.08 0.26 1.35
CA ASP A 382 15.20 -1.15 0.97
C ASP A 382 16.07 -1.97 1.94
N GLY A 383 16.93 -1.31 2.71
CA GLY A 383 17.85 -1.94 3.66
C GLY A 383 17.39 -1.89 5.11
N LYS A 384 18.22 -2.42 6.01
CA LYS A 384 18.09 -2.20 7.46
C LYS A 384 18.25 -0.70 7.76
N PRO A 385 17.46 -0.13 8.69
CA PRO A 385 17.65 1.25 9.11
C PRO A 385 19.02 1.46 9.76
N ASP A 386 19.81 2.39 9.20
CA ASP A 386 21.06 2.90 9.77
C ASP A 386 20.95 4.42 9.97
N PHE A 387 20.30 4.79 11.07
CA PHE A 387 20.03 6.18 11.41
C PHE A 387 21.29 6.96 11.78
N LEU A 388 22.33 6.28 12.27
CA LEU A 388 23.61 6.91 12.60
C LEU A 388 24.35 7.28 11.32
N ALA A 389 24.46 6.36 10.36
CA ALA A 389 25.05 6.66 9.06
C ALA A 389 24.27 7.73 8.30
N ALA A 390 22.94 7.77 8.46
CA ALA A 390 22.08 8.79 7.87
C ALA A 390 22.11 10.16 8.59
N GLY A 391 22.82 10.27 9.72
CA GLY A 391 22.91 11.52 10.49
C GLY A 391 21.63 11.92 11.24
N LEU A 392 20.70 10.97 11.47
CA LEU A 392 19.45 11.23 12.18
C LEU A 392 19.68 11.27 13.70
N ALA A 393 19.65 12.48 14.27
CA ALA A 393 19.86 12.70 15.69
C ALA A 393 18.86 11.91 16.56
N LYS A 394 19.33 11.35 17.69
CA LYS A 394 18.48 10.67 18.70
C LYS A 394 17.45 11.61 19.36
N ARG A 395 17.76 12.90 19.40
CA ARG A 395 16.87 13.96 19.89
C ARG A 395 16.61 14.93 18.73
N PRO A 396 15.58 14.70 17.93
CA PRO A 396 15.29 15.55 16.78
C PRO A 396 14.77 16.91 17.23
N PRO A 397 15.00 17.99 16.45
CA PRO A 397 14.30 19.25 16.66
C PRO A 397 12.81 19.10 16.33
N SER A 398 11.93 19.88 16.98
CA SER A 398 10.46 19.78 16.82
C SER A 398 10.00 19.86 15.36
N LYS A 399 10.62 20.75 14.57
CA LYS A 399 10.34 20.88 13.13
C LYS A 399 10.56 19.60 12.34
N LEU A 400 11.58 18.81 12.72
CA LEU A 400 11.82 17.52 12.05
C LEU A 400 10.75 16.50 12.45
N VAL A 401 10.31 16.51 13.72
CA VAL A 401 9.19 15.66 14.15
C VAL A 401 7.91 15.98 13.38
N GLU A 402 7.59 17.27 13.21
CA GLU A 402 6.46 17.73 12.38
C GLU A 402 6.57 17.27 10.93
N GLU A 403 7.75 17.38 10.31
CA GLU A 403 8.01 16.87 8.96
C GLU A 403 7.70 15.37 8.84
N PHE A 404 8.15 14.56 9.82
CA PHE A 404 7.86 13.12 9.83
C PHE A 404 6.39 12.80 10.10
N VAL A 405 5.69 13.61 10.91
CA VAL A 405 4.25 13.49 11.11
C VAL A 405 3.53 13.68 9.78
N ASP A 406 3.85 14.72 9.02
CA ASP A 406 3.24 14.98 7.72
C ASP A 406 3.57 13.88 6.69
N LEU A 407 4.80 13.38 6.68
CA LEU A 407 5.16 12.20 5.88
C LEU A 407 4.34 10.97 6.28
N ALA A 408 4.14 10.72 7.57
CA ALA A 408 3.31 9.61 8.03
C ALA A 408 1.85 9.74 7.60
N ARG A 409 1.27 10.94 7.67
CA ARG A 409 -0.09 11.22 7.16
C ARG A 409 -0.19 10.94 5.66
N LYS A 410 0.79 11.38 4.87
CA LYS A 410 0.86 11.08 3.42
C LYS A 410 0.95 9.58 3.16
N VAL A 411 1.83 8.85 3.87
CA VAL A 411 1.94 7.39 3.75
C VAL A 411 0.62 6.72 4.11
N ARG A 412 -0.05 7.11 5.21
CA ARG A 412 -1.34 6.53 5.60
C ARG A 412 -2.40 6.74 4.51
N TRP A 413 -2.48 7.94 3.93
CA TRP A 413 -3.39 8.25 2.81
C TRP A 413 -3.13 7.38 1.56
N LEU A 414 -1.88 7.00 1.30
CA LEU A 414 -1.47 6.22 0.13
C LEU A 414 -1.80 4.71 0.21
N ARG A 415 -2.15 4.17 1.39
CA ARG A 415 -2.18 2.72 1.68
C ARG A 415 -2.94 1.85 0.67
N LEU A 416 -4.07 2.33 0.16
CA LEU A 416 -4.90 1.58 -0.79
C LEU A 416 -4.97 2.26 -2.17
N ALA A 417 -4.25 3.37 -2.35
CA ALA A 417 -4.30 4.17 -3.57
C ALA A 417 -3.19 3.80 -4.56
N VAL A 418 -2.08 3.23 -4.08
CA VAL A 418 -0.96 2.79 -4.92
C VAL A 418 -1.26 1.38 -5.44
N PRO A 419 -1.04 1.10 -6.75
CA PRO A 419 -1.15 -0.24 -7.32
C PRO A 419 -0.28 -1.25 -6.58
N GLU A 420 -0.72 -2.51 -6.57
CA GLU A 420 -0.19 -3.60 -5.74
C GLU A 420 1.30 -3.92 -5.90
N GLN A 421 1.95 -3.42 -6.95
CA GLN A 421 3.31 -3.82 -7.34
C GLN A 421 4.44 -3.11 -6.57
N ASP A 422 4.14 -2.17 -5.67
CA ASP A 422 5.19 -1.44 -4.95
C ASP A 422 5.09 -1.68 -3.44
N LEU A 423 5.76 -2.74 -2.98
CA LEU A 423 6.05 -3.01 -1.56
C LEU A 423 6.61 -1.78 -0.81
N LEU A 424 7.02 -0.75 -1.55
CA LEU A 424 7.41 0.56 -1.07
C LEU A 424 6.45 1.14 -0.04
N TRP A 425 5.13 0.97 -0.14
CA TRP A 425 4.25 1.45 0.95
C TRP A 425 4.62 0.83 2.31
N GLY A 426 4.75 -0.50 2.34
CA GLY A 426 5.17 -1.25 3.52
C GLY A 426 6.56 -0.85 4.01
N LYS A 427 7.50 -0.64 3.08
CA LYS A 427 8.87 -0.16 3.38
C LYS A 427 8.87 1.22 4.02
N LEU A 428 8.08 2.15 3.50
CA LEU A 428 7.97 3.52 4.01
C LEU A 428 7.34 3.55 5.39
N ILE A 429 6.21 2.86 5.60
CA ILE A 429 5.57 2.83 6.92
C ILE A 429 6.45 2.09 7.95
N GLY A 430 7.14 1.02 7.54
CA GLY A 430 8.12 0.32 8.37
C GLY A 430 9.29 1.21 8.77
N ARG A 431 9.80 2.03 7.85
CA ARG A 431 10.85 3.02 8.13
C ARG A 431 10.40 4.08 9.13
N LEU A 432 9.18 4.61 8.97
CA LEU A 432 8.59 5.57 9.91
C LEU A 432 8.43 4.97 11.32
N ARG A 433 8.02 3.70 11.41
CA ARG A 433 7.98 2.96 12.68
C ARG A 433 9.38 2.80 13.29
N ALA A 434 10.40 2.53 12.47
CA ALA A 434 11.79 2.44 12.95
C ALA A 434 12.29 3.78 13.50
N VAL A 435 11.92 4.89 12.85
CA VAL A 435 12.20 6.25 13.36
C VAL A 435 11.50 6.47 14.71
N THR A 436 10.25 6.03 14.87
CA THR A 436 9.57 6.15 16.17
C THR A 436 10.25 5.37 17.29
N ALA A 437 10.76 4.17 16.99
CA ALA A 437 11.52 3.37 17.94
C ALA A 437 12.87 4.02 18.27
N TRP A 438 13.52 4.63 17.28
CA TRP A 438 14.83 5.27 17.44
C TRP A 438 14.81 6.48 18.38
N TRP A 439 13.86 7.41 18.24
CA TRP A 439 13.82 8.56 19.15
C TRP A 439 13.16 8.26 20.50
N GLY A 440 12.46 7.12 20.63
CA GLY A 440 11.82 6.71 21.88
C GLY A 440 10.45 7.37 22.14
N ALA A 441 9.79 6.95 23.22
CA ALA A 441 8.39 7.31 23.47
C ALA A 441 8.17 8.79 23.84
N LYS A 442 9.14 9.45 24.48
CA LYS A 442 8.95 10.83 25.00
C LYS A 442 8.97 11.88 23.89
N GLN A 443 9.74 11.65 22.83
CA GLN A 443 9.98 12.62 21.75
C GLN A 443 8.98 12.50 20.61
N ASN A 444 8.25 11.38 20.52
CA ASN A 444 7.55 10.96 19.29
C ASN A 444 6.04 10.82 19.44
N GLY A 445 5.44 11.39 20.48
CA GLY A 445 4.01 11.29 20.75
C GLY A 445 3.15 11.47 19.48
N PRO A 446 3.27 12.60 18.75
CA PRO A 446 2.48 12.85 17.55
C PRO A 446 2.71 11.85 16.42
N LEU A 447 3.98 11.52 16.11
CA LEU A 447 4.32 10.58 15.04
C LEU A 447 3.81 9.17 15.36
N ARG A 448 3.97 8.74 16.62
CA ARG A 448 3.48 7.45 17.10
C ARG A 448 1.95 7.36 17.00
N THR A 449 1.24 8.44 17.36
CA THR A 449 -0.22 8.50 17.24
C THR A 449 -0.66 8.31 15.79
N VAL A 450 -0.06 9.02 14.82
CA VAL A 450 -0.43 8.90 13.40
C VAL A 450 -0.14 7.50 12.82
N LEU A 451 0.92 6.85 13.28
CA LEU A 451 1.29 5.50 12.85
C LEU A 451 0.52 4.38 13.59
N SER A 452 -0.30 4.74 14.58
CA SER A 452 -1.04 3.78 15.38
C SER A 452 -2.20 3.17 14.56
N PRO A 453 -2.44 1.85 14.64
CA PRO A 453 -3.54 1.18 13.94
C PRO A 453 -4.94 1.75 14.20
N ASP A 454 -5.17 2.14 15.46
CA ASP A 454 -6.42 2.68 15.97
C ASP A 454 -6.65 4.15 15.63
N PHE A 455 -5.63 4.85 15.11
CA PHE A 455 -5.76 6.23 14.71
C PHE A 455 -6.43 6.34 13.34
N GLY A 456 -7.64 6.89 13.34
CA GLY A 456 -8.32 7.44 12.18
C GLY A 456 -8.61 8.93 12.40
N PRO A 457 -8.25 9.84 11.47
CA PRO A 457 -8.58 11.25 11.61
C PRO A 457 -10.11 11.47 11.56
N SER A 458 -10.57 12.56 12.19
CA SER A 458 -12.00 12.93 12.21
C SER A 458 -12.50 13.39 10.83
N LYS A 459 -11.59 13.88 9.99
CA LYS A 459 -11.82 14.24 8.58
C LYS A 459 -11.06 13.26 7.68
N SER A 460 -11.26 13.37 6.36
CA SER A 460 -10.43 12.62 5.41
C SER A 460 -8.96 13.04 5.50
N TRP A 461 -8.05 12.14 5.14
CA TRP A 461 -6.62 12.47 5.05
C TRP A 461 -6.34 13.62 4.09
N ALA A 462 -7.07 13.67 2.97
CA ALA A 462 -7.09 14.79 2.04
C ALA A 462 -7.35 16.13 2.75
N ALA A 463 -8.35 16.18 3.64
CA ALA A 463 -8.68 17.39 4.39
C ALA A 463 -7.65 17.71 5.47
N GLU A 464 -7.13 16.71 6.19
CA GLU A 464 -6.06 16.87 7.18
C GLU A 464 -4.78 17.43 6.56
N LEU A 465 -4.45 16.99 5.34
CA LEU A 465 -3.28 17.46 4.60
C LEU A 465 -3.51 18.79 3.87
N GLY A 466 -4.75 19.29 3.81
CA GLY A 466 -5.11 20.45 2.98
C GLY A 466 -4.98 20.21 1.47
N ILE A 467 -4.94 18.93 1.06
CA ILE A 467 -4.81 18.48 -0.32
C ILE A 467 -6.08 17.70 -0.65
N ASP A 468 -7.22 18.39 -0.71
CA ASP A 468 -8.48 17.76 -1.11
C ASP A 468 -8.59 17.72 -2.64
N PRO A 469 -8.41 16.56 -3.28
CA PRO A 469 -8.47 16.42 -4.74
C PRO A 469 -9.87 16.75 -5.28
N VAL A 470 -10.94 16.43 -4.55
CA VAL A 470 -12.32 16.71 -4.97
C VAL A 470 -12.57 18.21 -4.93
N ARG A 471 -12.10 18.89 -3.87
CA ARG A 471 -12.16 20.35 -3.80
C ARG A 471 -11.37 20.99 -4.92
N ARG A 472 -10.13 20.55 -5.17
CA ARG A 472 -9.30 21.07 -6.27
C ARG A 472 -9.93 20.83 -7.63
N GLN A 473 -10.47 19.63 -7.87
CA GLN A 473 -11.16 19.29 -9.11
C GLN A 473 -12.43 20.13 -9.28
N ARG A 474 -13.21 20.31 -8.21
CA ARG A 474 -14.38 21.19 -8.21
C ARG A 474 -13.98 22.63 -8.54
N GLN A 475 -12.90 23.14 -7.96
CA GLN A 475 -12.35 24.46 -8.26
C GLN A 475 -11.87 24.57 -9.72
N ARG A 476 -11.20 23.56 -10.26
CA ARG A 476 -10.78 23.50 -11.68
C ARG A 476 -11.97 23.45 -12.63
N ARG A 477 -12.96 22.58 -12.38
CA ARG A 477 -14.21 22.52 -13.16
C ARG A 477 -14.94 23.85 -13.10
N ARG A 478 -15.05 24.44 -11.91
CA ARG A 478 -15.65 25.77 -11.70
C ARG A 478 -14.91 26.82 -12.52
N TRP A 479 -13.58 26.82 -12.54
CA TRP A 479 -12.78 27.74 -13.34
C TRP A 479 -12.95 27.56 -14.86
N ASN A 480 -12.83 26.32 -15.35
CA ASN A 480 -13.01 26.02 -16.78
C ASN A 480 -14.40 26.44 -17.25
N LEU A 481 -15.41 26.16 -16.42
CA LEU A 481 -16.79 26.55 -16.70
C LEU A 481 -16.97 28.06 -16.63
N PHE A 482 -16.33 28.76 -15.70
CA PHE A 482 -16.29 30.22 -15.65
C PHE A 482 -15.70 30.83 -16.94
N GLN A 483 -14.63 30.25 -17.51
CA GLN A 483 -14.06 30.71 -18.78
C GLN A 483 -15.02 30.49 -19.96
N ARG A 484 -15.72 29.35 -19.99
CA ARG A 484 -16.78 29.09 -20.98
C ARG A 484 -17.94 30.07 -20.82
N LEU A 485 -18.38 30.33 -19.58
CA LEU A 485 -19.46 31.27 -19.25
C LEU A 485 -19.13 32.71 -19.67
N LYS A 486 -17.87 33.14 -19.55
CA LYS A 486 -17.42 34.45 -20.06
C LYS A 486 -17.62 34.61 -21.56
N SER A 487 -17.51 33.52 -22.31
CA SER A 487 -17.69 33.50 -23.76
C SER A 487 -19.11 33.14 -24.19
N ALA A 488 -20.05 33.03 -23.25
CA ALA A 488 -21.38 32.46 -23.49
C ALA A 488 -22.29 33.31 -24.38
N LYS A 489 -21.94 34.58 -24.66
CA LYS A 489 -22.73 35.46 -25.53
C LYS A 489 -22.92 34.90 -26.95
N ALA A 490 -21.97 34.08 -27.42
CA ALA A 490 -21.99 33.50 -28.76
C ALA A 490 -22.64 32.11 -28.84
N LEU A 491 -23.09 31.53 -27.73
CA LEU A 491 -23.63 30.17 -27.70
C LEU A 491 -25.07 30.11 -28.21
N SER A 492 -25.41 29.01 -28.89
CA SER A 492 -26.79 28.63 -29.22
C SER A 492 -27.61 28.31 -27.96
N VAL A 493 -28.94 28.16 -28.12
CA VAL A 493 -29.84 27.84 -26.99
C VAL A 493 -29.54 26.43 -26.46
N GLU A 494 -29.22 25.50 -27.35
CA GLU A 494 -28.87 24.12 -27.06
C GLU A 494 -27.55 24.05 -26.28
N GLU A 495 -26.50 24.72 -26.77
CA GLU A 495 -25.20 24.80 -26.08
C GLU A 495 -25.31 25.50 -24.72
N MET A 496 -26.11 26.57 -24.64
CA MET A 496 -26.39 27.26 -23.37
C MET A 496 -27.10 26.33 -22.39
N THR A 497 -28.02 25.49 -22.86
CA THR A 497 -28.73 24.52 -22.00
C THR A 497 -27.77 23.51 -21.39
N VAL A 498 -26.87 22.94 -22.20
CA VAL A 498 -25.82 22.02 -21.73
C VAL A 498 -24.89 22.74 -20.74
N LEU A 499 -24.47 23.97 -21.04
CA LEU A 499 -23.62 24.76 -20.17
C LEU A 499 -24.29 25.05 -18.81
N LEU A 500 -25.59 25.34 -18.80
CA LEU A 500 -26.35 25.61 -17.58
C LEU A 500 -26.51 24.38 -16.69
N LEU A 501 -26.65 23.18 -17.28
CA LEU A 501 -26.68 21.92 -16.52
C LEU A 501 -25.38 21.75 -15.71
N ASP A 502 -24.23 21.91 -16.36
CA ASP A 502 -22.92 21.87 -15.69
C ASP A 502 -22.80 22.99 -14.63
N ALA A 503 -23.33 24.18 -14.93
CA ALA A 503 -23.12 25.37 -14.10
C ALA A 503 -23.99 25.39 -12.85
N PHE A 504 -25.17 24.78 -12.89
CA PHE A 504 -26.01 24.68 -11.71
C PHE A 504 -25.32 23.85 -10.61
N ASP A 505 -24.55 22.82 -10.93
CA ASP A 505 -23.89 22.02 -9.88
C ASP A 505 -22.72 22.76 -9.18
N LEU A 506 -22.18 23.81 -9.81
CA LEU A 506 -20.96 24.49 -9.34
C LEU A 506 -21.15 25.93 -8.87
N PHE A 507 -22.15 26.64 -9.39
CA PHE A 507 -22.40 28.05 -9.09
C PHE A 507 -23.78 28.22 -8.46
N ASN A 508 -23.96 29.24 -7.63
CA ASN A 508 -25.29 29.66 -7.20
C ASN A 508 -25.94 30.62 -8.23
N ASN A 509 -27.24 30.89 -8.10
CA ASN A 509 -27.94 31.72 -9.08
C ASN A 509 -27.50 33.20 -9.08
N ILE A 510 -26.88 33.70 -8.00
CA ILE A 510 -26.35 35.07 -7.92
C ILE A 510 -25.10 35.17 -8.80
N GLU A 511 -24.18 34.22 -8.62
CA GLU A 511 -22.98 34.09 -9.43
C GLU A 511 -23.30 33.90 -10.91
N LEU A 512 -24.27 33.03 -11.22
CA LEU A 512 -24.69 32.79 -12.60
C LEU A 512 -25.32 34.03 -13.24
N ALA A 513 -26.16 34.78 -12.52
CA ALA A 513 -26.74 36.02 -13.05
C ALA A 513 -25.64 37.03 -13.40
N ALA A 514 -24.64 37.17 -12.53
CA ALA A 514 -23.50 38.06 -12.75
C ALA A 514 -22.66 37.64 -13.96
N LEU A 515 -22.38 36.34 -14.13
CA LEU A 515 -21.58 35.81 -15.23
C LEU A 515 -22.30 35.84 -16.58
N LEU A 516 -23.61 35.61 -16.56
CA LEU A 516 -24.42 35.40 -17.76
C LEU A 516 -25.25 36.62 -18.18
N ALA A 517 -25.13 37.75 -17.49
CA ALA A 517 -25.77 39.01 -17.89
C ALA A 517 -25.55 39.35 -19.40
N PRO A 518 -24.34 39.16 -19.99
CA PRO A 518 -24.13 39.40 -21.42
C PRO A 518 -24.91 38.47 -22.36
N ALA A 519 -25.38 37.33 -21.86
CA ALA A 519 -26.11 36.30 -22.60
C ALA A 519 -27.59 36.17 -22.14
N ALA A 520 -28.13 37.19 -21.44
CA ALA A 520 -29.46 37.15 -20.85
C ALA A 520 -30.57 36.83 -21.86
N SER A 521 -30.51 37.39 -23.07
CA SER A 521 -31.49 37.15 -24.14
C SER A 521 -31.53 35.68 -24.59
N THR A 522 -30.37 35.03 -24.71
CA THR A 522 -30.27 33.59 -25.03
C THR A 522 -30.86 32.75 -23.90
N ILE A 523 -30.57 33.10 -22.64
CA ILE A 523 -31.08 32.36 -21.47
C ILE A 523 -32.59 32.47 -21.37
N GLN A 524 -33.20 33.62 -21.68
CA GLN A 524 -34.67 33.73 -21.70
C GLN A 524 -35.32 32.76 -22.68
N ARG A 525 -34.63 32.39 -23.76
CA ARG A 525 -35.10 31.42 -24.75
C ARG A 525 -34.93 29.95 -24.34
N VAL A 526 -34.10 29.64 -23.34
CA VAL A 526 -33.92 28.26 -22.85
C VAL A 526 -35.23 27.77 -22.22
N GLY A 527 -35.85 26.75 -22.81
CA GLY A 527 -37.10 26.18 -22.30
C GLY A 527 -36.88 25.40 -21.00
N GLY A 528 -37.83 25.50 -20.05
CA GLY A 528 -37.78 24.68 -18.84
C GLY A 528 -37.86 23.18 -19.14
N GLU A 529 -38.62 22.80 -20.17
CA GLU A 529 -38.76 21.40 -20.63
C GLU A 529 -37.43 20.75 -21.04
N ALA A 530 -36.44 21.54 -21.45
CA ALA A 530 -35.11 21.04 -21.83
C ALA A 530 -34.27 20.58 -20.62
N LEU A 531 -34.72 20.85 -19.39
CA LEU A 531 -34.06 20.44 -18.15
C LEU A 531 -34.87 19.31 -17.49
N GLU A 532 -34.37 18.08 -17.60
CA GLU A 532 -35.06 16.88 -17.08
C GLU A 532 -35.43 17.01 -15.60
N LYS A 533 -34.47 17.46 -14.78
CA LYS A 533 -34.62 17.52 -13.32
C LYS A 533 -35.42 18.75 -12.87
N ARG A 534 -36.46 18.53 -12.06
CA ARG A 534 -37.30 19.60 -11.43
C ARG A 534 -36.48 20.68 -10.69
N PRO A 535 -35.41 20.36 -9.93
CA PRO A 535 -34.58 21.38 -9.29
C PRO A 535 -33.92 22.34 -10.29
N TYR A 536 -33.40 21.85 -11.41
CA TYR A 536 -32.78 22.70 -12.43
C TYR A 536 -33.79 23.61 -13.11
N ARG A 537 -35.02 23.14 -13.36
CA ARG A 537 -36.11 23.99 -13.86
C ARG A 537 -36.42 25.16 -12.92
N ARG A 538 -36.54 24.90 -11.62
CA ARG A 538 -36.75 25.94 -10.60
C ARG A 538 -35.60 26.94 -10.59
N ARG A 539 -34.36 26.44 -10.66
CA ARG A 539 -33.16 27.28 -10.70
C ARG A 539 -33.08 28.13 -11.95
N LEU A 540 -33.44 27.60 -13.12
CA LEU A 540 -33.53 28.36 -14.37
C LEU A 540 -34.58 29.48 -14.26
N SER A 541 -35.77 29.20 -13.73
CA SER A 541 -36.79 30.24 -13.54
C SER A 541 -36.31 31.36 -12.62
N ALA A 542 -35.65 31.02 -11.51
CA ALA A 542 -35.07 32.00 -10.60
C ALA A 542 -33.91 32.79 -11.23
N LEU A 543 -33.08 32.15 -12.06
CA LEU A 543 -32.02 32.81 -12.83
C LEU A 543 -32.61 33.78 -13.87
N LYS A 544 -33.61 33.35 -14.64
CA LYS A 544 -34.32 34.20 -15.61
C LYS A 544 -34.95 35.42 -14.96
N LYS A 545 -35.58 35.24 -13.79
CA LYS A 545 -36.17 36.33 -13.01
C LYS A 545 -35.10 37.35 -12.61
N ARG A 546 -33.97 36.91 -12.06
CA ARG A 546 -32.85 37.79 -11.70
C ARG A 546 -32.26 38.53 -12.91
N LEU A 547 -32.11 37.85 -14.04
CA LEU A 547 -31.61 38.48 -15.27
C LEU A 547 -32.58 39.52 -15.85
N LEU A 548 -33.90 39.33 -15.67
CA LEU A 548 -34.94 40.29 -16.08
C LEU A 548 -34.99 41.53 -15.19
N GLU A 549 -34.74 41.36 -13.89
CA GLU A 549 -34.75 42.45 -12.91
C GLU A 549 -33.64 43.49 -13.15
N GLY A 550 -32.61 43.17 -13.95
CA GLY A 550 -31.86 44.13 -14.76
C GLY A 550 -30.99 45.20 -14.05
N SER A 551 -29.67 45.03 -14.18
CA SER A 551 -28.65 46.07 -14.49
C SER A 551 -27.98 46.92 -13.41
N THR A 552 -28.44 47.02 -12.16
CA THR A 552 -27.49 47.40 -11.10
C THR A 552 -26.88 46.12 -10.59
N ALA A 553 -25.74 45.70 -11.20
CA ALA A 553 -24.95 44.59 -10.68
C ALA A 553 -24.84 44.80 -9.18
N SER A 554 -25.58 44.00 -8.41
CA SER A 554 -25.70 44.28 -6.98
C SER A 554 -24.28 44.23 -6.42
N GLN A 555 -24.02 44.97 -5.35
CA GLN A 555 -22.70 44.91 -4.72
C GLN A 555 -22.31 43.45 -4.40
N GLU A 556 -23.30 42.59 -4.15
CA GLU A 556 -23.14 41.14 -3.97
C GLU A 556 -22.69 40.43 -5.26
N GLU A 557 -23.23 40.77 -6.43
CA GLU A 557 -22.83 40.17 -7.72
C GLU A 557 -21.39 40.51 -8.09
N ARG A 558 -20.97 41.76 -7.85
CA ARG A 558 -19.57 42.17 -8.05
C ARG A 558 -18.64 41.46 -7.07
N ALA A 559 -19.02 41.38 -5.79
CA ALA A 559 -18.25 40.67 -4.77
C ALA A 559 -18.13 39.16 -5.09
N ALA A 560 -19.19 38.55 -5.61
CA ALA A 560 -19.19 37.15 -6.02
C ALA A 560 -18.25 36.89 -7.22
N LEU A 561 -18.25 37.79 -8.21
CA LEU A 561 -17.33 37.74 -9.36
C LEU A 561 -15.87 37.87 -8.92
N GLU A 562 -15.56 38.81 -8.02
CA GLU A 562 -14.22 38.98 -7.46
C GLU A 562 -13.78 37.76 -6.64
N ALA A 563 -14.69 37.16 -5.87
CA ALA A 563 -14.42 35.96 -5.10
C ALA A 563 -14.08 34.77 -6.01
N ILE A 564 -14.83 34.57 -7.10
CA ILE A 564 -14.55 33.53 -8.10
C ILE A 564 -13.20 33.77 -8.77
N GLN A 565 -12.88 35.02 -9.12
CA GLN A 565 -11.60 35.38 -9.74
C GLN A 565 -10.42 35.17 -8.79
N ARG A 566 -10.56 35.50 -7.50
CA ARG A 566 -9.54 35.21 -6.47
C ARG A 566 -9.35 33.72 -6.26
N GLU A 567 -10.43 32.96 -6.13
CA GLU A 567 -10.38 31.50 -6.00
C GLU A 567 -9.70 30.85 -7.22
N ALA A 568 -9.98 31.37 -8.41
CA ALA A 568 -9.38 30.90 -9.64
C ALA A 568 -7.89 31.22 -9.79
N ALA A 569 -7.44 32.39 -9.35
CA ALA A 569 -6.03 32.75 -9.39
C ALA A 569 -5.18 31.74 -8.62
N VAL A 570 -5.69 31.24 -7.48
CA VAL A 570 -5.04 30.18 -6.70
C VAL A 570 -5.04 28.83 -7.46
N GLY A 571 -6.12 28.51 -8.17
CA GLY A 571 -6.24 27.26 -8.92
C GLY A 571 -5.37 27.17 -10.19
N THR A 572 -5.05 28.30 -10.83
CA THR A 572 -4.29 28.31 -12.09
C THR A 572 -2.82 27.92 -11.95
N ALA A 573 -2.19 28.13 -10.79
CA ALA A 573 -0.80 27.73 -10.56
C ALA A 573 -0.59 26.20 -10.60
N ASP A 574 -1.67 25.43 -10.39
CA ASP A 574 -1.65 23.96 -10.33
C ASP A 574 -2.29 23.32 -11.59
N ALA A 575 -2.68 24.13 -12.59
CA ALA A 575 -3.50 23.70 -13.74
C ALA A 575 -2.73 22.91 -14.82
N GLY A 576 -1.42 22.69 -14.66
CA GLY A 576 -0.58 22.03 -15.68
C GLY A 576 -0.78 20.52 -15.85
N LEU A 577 -1.69 19.89 -15.10
CA LEU A 577 -1.97 18.46 -15.18
C LEU A 577 -3.47 18.26 -15.39
N ASP A 578 -3.86 17.93 -16.62
CA ASP A 578 -5.22 17.47 -16.98
C ASP A 578 -5.47 16.11 -16.31
N VAL A 579 -5.98 16.14 -15.09
CA VAL A 579 -6.39 14.93 -14.36
C VAL A 579 -7.83 14.65 -14.75
N ALA A 580 -8.02 13.58 -15.55
CA ALA A 580 -9.34 13.01 -15.81
C ALA A 580 -10.09 12.81 -14.49
N GLU A 581 -11.39 13.03 -14.49
CA GLU A 581 -12.27 12.93 -13.32
C GLU A 581 -11.95 11.65 -12.52
N ALA A 582 -11.34 11.82 -11.34
CA ALA A 582 -10.78 10.73 -10.55
C ALA A 582 -11.92 9.89 -9.96
N ALA A 583 -12.49 9.02 -10.79
CA ALA A 583 -13.38 7.98 -10.34
C ALA A 583 -12.67 7.15 -9.26
N ASP A 584 -13.42 6.73 -8.24
CA ASP A 584 -12.91 5.88 -7.17
C ASP A 584 -12.05 4.76 -7.79
N PRO A 585 -10.73 4.71 -7.50
CA PRO A 585 -9.81 3.74 -8.09
C PRO A 585 -10.34 2.32 -7.92
N LEU A 586 -10.91 2.00 -6.76
CA LEU A 586 -11.48 0.69 -6.52
C LEU A 586 -12.71 0.44 -7.41
N ALA A 587 -13.58 1.43 -7.60
CA ALA A 587 -14.72 1.31 -8.51
C ALA A 587 -14.28 1.13 -9.97
N LEU A 588 -13.20 1.80 -10.40
CA LEU A 588 -12.61 1.60 -11.72
C LEU A 588 -12.06 0.18 -11.88
N LEU A 589 -11.28 -0.31 -10.90
CA LEU A 589 -10.75 -1.66 -10.89
C LEU A 589 -11.88 -2.70 -10.92
N VAL A 590 -12.89 -2.54 -10.08
CA VAL A 590 -14.08 -3.41 -10.05
C VAL A 590 -14.80 -3.37 -11.39
N GLY A 591 -14.96 -2.20 -12.01
CA GLY A 591 -15.54 -2.05 -13.33
C GLY A 591 -14.76 -2.81 -14.41
N GLN A 592 -13.44 -2.69 -14.41
CA GLN A 592 -12.57 -3.39 -15.36
C GLN A 592 -12.55 -4.91 -15.14
N ILE A 593 -12.50 -5.38 -13.89
CA ILE A 593 -12.63 -6.81 -13.56
C ILE A 593 -13.99 -7.31 -14.03
N ARG A 594 -15.07 -6.57 -13.74
CA ARG A 594 -16.44 -6.92 -14.14
C ARG A 594 -16.57 -7.11 -15.65
N LEU A 595 -15.87 -6.35 -16.48
CA LEU A 595 -15.85 -6.57 -17.94
C LEU A 595 -15.30 -7.96 -18.33
N ARG A 596 -14.40 -8.54 -17.53
CA ARG A 596 -13.78 -9.85 -17.77
C ARG A 596 -14.50 -10.99 -17.06
N THR A 597 -15.16 -10.72 -15.94
CA THR A 597 -15.85 -11.73 -15.12
C THR A 597 -17.35 -11.80 -15.38
N ALA A 598 -17.94 -10.80 -16.05
CA ALA A 598 -19.37 -10.76 -16.35
C ALA A 598 -19.84 -12.01 -17.10
N GLY A 599 -20.88 -12.66 -16.58
CA GLY A 599 -21.47 -13.85 -17.18
C GLY A 599 -20.66 -15.15 -17.01
N GLN A 600 -19.46 -15.07 -16.42
CA GLN A 600 -18.61 -16.24 -16.16
C GLN A 600 -19.03 -16.95 -14.88
N ARG A 601 -18.70 -18.24 -14.77
CA ARG A 601 -18.89 -19.03 -13.54
C ARG A 601 -17.59 -19.10 -12.76
N ALA A 602 -17.69 -18.93 -11.45
CA ALA A 602 -16.59 -19.08 -10.52
C ALA A 602 -16.89 -20.15 -9.47
N LEU A 603 -15.84 -20.80 -8.96
CA LEU A 603 -15.90 -21.68 -7.80
C LEU A 603 -15.09 -21.08 -6.66
N LEU A 604 -15.71 -20.74 -5.55
CA LEU A 604 -15.07 -20.32 -4.32
C LEU A 604 -14.72 -21.55 -3.47
N VAL A 605 -13.44 -21.80 -3.24
CA VAL A 605 -12.96 -22.93 -2.42
C VAL A 605 -12.43 -22.38 -1.09
N SER A 606 -13.04 -22.80 0.02
CA SER A 606 -12.71 -22.32 1.38
C SER A 606 -12.91 -23.43 2.43
N ASN A 607 -12.38 -23.29 3.64
CA ASN A 607 -12.69 -24.21 4.75
C ASN A 607 -14.09 -24.00 5.33
N ARG A 608 -14.69 -22.83 5.09
CA ARG A 608 -16.01 -22.47 5.63
C ARG A 608 -16.97 -22.33 4.46
N ASN A 609 -18.24 -22.69 4.67
CA ASN A 609 -19.30 -22.40 3.70
C ASN A 609 -19.65 -20.91 3.80
N ASP A 610 -18.93 -20.07 3.07
CA ASP A 610 -19.11 -18.61 3.10
C ASP A 610 -19.97 -18.14 1.92
N GLU A 611 -21.27 -18.39 2.02
CA GLU A 611 -22.27 -17.99 1.02
C GLU A 611 -22.37 -16.46 0.91
N ALA A 612 -22.11 -15.73 2.01
CA ALA A 612 -22.15 -14.27 2.04
C ALA A 612 -21.03 -13.67 1.17
N LEU A 613 -19.80 -14.18 1.31
CA LEU A 613 -18.68 -13.79 0.44
C LEU A 613 -18.96 -14.14 -1.02
N ALA A 614 -19.45 -15.35 -1.29
CA ALA A 614 -19.77 -15.78 -2.64
C ALA A 614 -20.80 -14.85 -3.31
N GLU A 615 -21.87 -14.48 -2.59
CA GLU A 615 -22.90 -13.56 -3.05
C GLU A 615 -22.36 -12.14 -3.25
N GLN A 616 -21.49 -11.66 -2.34
CA GLN A 616 -20.84 -10.37 -2.47
C GLN A 616 -19.93 -10.31 -3.71
N LEU A 617 -19.13 -11.35 -3.95
CA LEU A 617 -18.27 -11.44 -5.13
C LEU A 617 -19.12 -11.54 -6.41
N ARG A 618 -20.19 -12.34 -6.39
CA ARG A 618 -21.14 -12.45 -7.51
C ARG A 618 -21.72 -11.10 -7.88
N THR A 619 -22.27 -10.38 -6.90
CA THR A 619 -22.94 -9.10 -7.12
C THR A 619 -21.97 -7.99 -7.51
N ARG A 620 -20.81 -7.88 -6.85
CA ARG A 620 -19.83 -6.81 -7.14
C ARG A 620 -19.09 -7.02 -8.45
N LEU A 621 -18.68 -8.26 -8.75
CA LEU A 621 -17.84 -8.58 -9.89
C LEU A 621 -18.65 -9.09 -11.10
N GLY A 622 -19.96 -9.26 -10.96
CA GLY A 622 -20.85 -9.60 -12.07
C GLY A 622 -20.74 -11.04 -12.57
N PHE A 623 -20.17 -11.96 -11.79
CA PHE A 623 -20.20 -13.39 -12.13
C PHE A 623 -21.64 -13.87 -12.32
N ALA A 624 -21.87 -14.77 -13.29
CA ALA A 624 -23.18 -15.41 -13.47
C ALA A 624 -23.57 -16.24 -12.25
N LYS A 625 -22.59 -16.99 -11.72
CA LYS A 625 -22.74 -17.84 -10.54
C LYS A 625 -21.39 -17.99 -9.84
N VAL A 626 -21.40 -17.94 -8.52
CA VAL A 626 -20.25 -18.29 -7.67
C VAL A 626 -20.68 -19.50 -6.83
N ASP A 627 -20.24 -20.68 -7.22
CA ASP A 627 -20.48 -21.91 -6.46
C ASP A 627 -19.49 -21.98 -5.29
N VAL A 628 -19.88 -22.56 -4.15
CA VAL A 628 -19.00 -22.69 -2.96
C VAL A 628 -18.65 -24.15 -2.71
N ALA A 629 -17.36 -24.44 -2.59
CA ALA A 629 -16.85 -25.75 -2.19
C ALA A 629 -16.10 -25.65 -0.85
N VAL A 630 -16.58 -26.41 0.13
CA VAL A 630 -15.89 -26.57 1.42
C VAL A 630 -14.74 -27.56 1.25
N SER A 631 -13.57 -27.27 1.81
CA SER A 631 -12.31 -28.03 1.69
C SER A 631 -12.28 -29.43 2.33
N ASP A 632 -13.44 -30.07 2.51
CA ASP A 632 -13.51 -31.48 2.92
C ASP A 632 -12.92 -32.38 1.81
N PRO A 633 -12.10 -33.40 2.13
CA PRO A 633 -11.42 -34.22 1.11
C PRO A 633 -12.33 -34.81 0.03
N ARG A 634 -13.56 -35.22 0.39
CA ARG A 634 -14.53 -35.75 -0.59
C ARG A 634 -15.06 -34.64 -1.49
N ARG A 635 -15.36 -33.48 -0.91
CA ARG A 635 -15.83 -32.30 -1.65
C ARG A 635 -14.75 -31.71 -2.54
N VAL A 636 -13.50 -31.72 -2.10
CA VAL A 636 -12.32 -31.29 -2.90
C VAL A 636 -12.14 -32.20 -4.11
N SER A 637 -12.31 -33.52 -3.95
CA SER A 637 -12.25 -34.47 -5.08
C SER A 637 -13.35 -34.19 -6.11
N SER A 638 -14.59 -34.01 -5.65
CA SER A 638 -15.72 -33.64 -6.52
C SER A 638 -15.53 -32.26 -7.19
N ALA A 639 -15.00 -31.28 -6.45
CA ALA A 639 -14.65 -29.97 -7.00
C ALA A 639 -13.55 -30.08 -8.06
N SER A 640 -12.52 -30.89 -7.82
CA SER A 640 -11.43 -31.16 -8.76
C SER A 640 -11.95 -31.76 -10.07
N GLU A 641 -12.87 -32.73 -10.00
CA GLU A 641 -13.53 -33.31 -11.18
C GLU A 641 -14.37 -32.26 -11.92
N ALA A 642 -15.13 -31.42 -11.21
CA ALA A 642 -15.95 -30.37 -11.82
C ALA A 642 -15.09 -29.29 -12.51
N ILE A 643 -13.94 -28.92 -11.93
CA ILE A 643 -12.94 -28.04 -12.54
C ILE A 643 -12.36 -28.69 -13.79
N ALA A 644 -11.94 -29.96 -13.70
CA ALA A 644 -11.38 -30.71 -14.83
C ALA A 644 -12.36 -30.84 -15.99
N GLY A 645 -13.66 -30.94 -15.70
CA GLY A 645 -14.74 -30.92 -16.70
C GLY A 645 -15.03 -29.56 -17.33
N GLY A 646 -14.29 -28.49 -16.97
CA GLY A 646 -14.46 -27.15 -17.54
C GLY A 646 -15.72 -26.42 -17.08
N SER A 647 -16.29 -26.80 -15.93
CA SER A 647 -17.53 -26.18 -15.42
C SER A 647 -17.37 -24.72 -14.95
N PHE A 648 -16.12 -24.30 -14.75
CA PHE A 648 -15.75 -23.02 -14.16
C PHE A 648 -14.67 -22.31 -14.98
N SER A 649 -14.82 -21.00 -15.11
CA SER A 649 -13.83 -20.13 -15.74
C SER A 649 -12.80 -19.60 -14.73
N PHE A 650 -13.22 -19.49 -13.46
CA PHE A 650 -12.40 -19.05 -12.35
C PHE A 650 -12.52 -19.99 -11.16
N VAL A 651 -11.41 -20.24 -10.49
CA VAL A 651 -11.38 -20.88 -9.17
C VAL A 651 -10.77 -19.90 -8.19
N LEU A 652 -11.58 -19.46 -7.23
CA LEU A 652 -11.25 -18.52 -6.18
C LEU A 652 -10.83 -19.32 -4.94
N ALA A 653 -9.54 -19.61 -4.81
CA ALA A 653 -8.99 -20.43 -3.75
C ALA A 653 -8.60 -19.56 -2.55
N VAL A 654 -9.24 -19.74 -1.41
CA VAL A 654 -8.99 -18.92 -0.23
C VAL A 654 -7.74 -19.39 0.52
N SER A 655 -6.61 -18.74 0.27
CA SER A 655 -5.34 -19.05 0.92
C SER A 655 -5.38 -18.72 2.43
N GLY A 656 -4.70 -19.54 3.23
CA GLY A 656 -4.71 -19.48 4.69
C GLY A 656 -5.83 -20.30 5.35
N PHE A 657 -6.86 -20.69 4.59
CA PHE A 657 -7.84 -21.67 5.06
C PHE A 657 -7.60 -23.03 4.40
N LEU A 658 -7.43 -23.10 3.08
CA LEU A 658 -7.28 -24.39 2.40
C LEU A 658 -6.11 -25.22 2.94
N GLY A 659 -6.39 -26.47 3.32
CA GLY A 659 -5.34 -27.42 3.65
C GLY A 659 -4.45 -27.67 2.43
N HIS A 660 -3.15 -27.83 2.64
CA HIS A 660 -2.16 -27.91 1.56
C HIS A 660 -2.45 -29.00 0.51
N SER A 661 -2.94 -30.16 0.95
CA SER A 661 -3.37 -31.25 0.04
C SER A 661 -4.53 -30.82 -0.87
N ALA A 662 -5.49 -30.05 -0.32
CA ALA A 662 -6.61 -29.54 -1.08
C ALA A 662 -6.19 -28.46 -2.07
N ASP A 663 -5.35 -27.51 -1.65
CA ASP A 663 -4.82 -26.46 -2.54
C ASP A 663 -4.05 -27.06 -3.72
N GLY A 664 -3.15 -28.03 -3.47
CA GLY A 664 -2.42 -28.74 -4.52
C GLY A 664 -3.35 -29.47 -5.49
N THR A 665 -4.35 -30.19 -4.98
CA THR A 665 -5.34 -30.91 -5.81
C THR A 665 -6.15 -29.97 -6.70
N ILE A 666 -6.55 -28.82 -6.17
CA ILE A 666 -7.31 -27.79 -6.90
C ILE A 666 -6.42 -27.10 -7.93
N ALA A 667 -5.18 -26.76 -7.58
CA ALA A 667 -4.22 -26.15 -8.50
C ALA A 667 -3.87 -27.08 -9.67
N ASP A 668 -3.70 -28.38 -9.42
CA ASP A 668 -3.51 -29.39 -10.46
C ASP A 668 -4.72 -29.50 -11.39
N ALA A 669 -5.94 -29.46 -10.84
CA ALA A 669 -7.16 -29.47 -11.63
C ALA A 669 -7.26 -28.25 -12.54
N CYS A 670 -7.00 -27.05 -12.00
CA CYS A 670 -7.01 -25.80 -12.77
C CYS A 670 -5.98 -25.81 -13.90
N ARG A 671 -4.77 -26.31 -13.63
CA ARG A 671 -3.73 -26.46 -14.67
C ARG A 671 -4.15 -27.40 -15.79
N ARG A 672 -4.80 -28.52 -15.47
CA ARG A 672 -5.29 -29.48 -16.48
C ARG A 672 -6.43 -28.94 -17.34
N SER A 673 -7.34 -28.16 -16.75
CA SER A 673 -8.50 -27.61 -17.47
C SER A 673 -8.22 -26.26 -18.15
N GLY A 674 -7.11 -25.60 -17.82
CA GLY A 674 -6.86 -24.20 -18.22
C GLY A 674 -7.72 -23.19 -17.45
N THR A 675 -8.37 -23.60 -16.36
CA THR A 675 -9.17 -22.69 -15.51
C THR A 675 -8.25 -21.74 -14.74
N LEU A 676 -8.62 -20.46 -14.64
CA LEU A 676 -7.82 -19.47 -13.92
C LEU A 676 -7.95 -19.67 -12.41
N LEU A 677 -6.85 -20.08 -11.77
CA LEU A 677 -6.73 -20.14 -10.32
C LEU A 677 -6.38 -18.75 -9.77
N VAL A 678 -7.18 -18.27 -8.83
CA VAL A 678 -6.98 -16.99 -8.15
C VAL A 678 -6.89 -17.26 -6.66
N ARG A 679 -5.70 -17.05 -6.09
CA ARG A 679 -5.46 -17.18 -4.65
C ARG A 679 -5.91 -15.91 -3.93
N ILE A 680 -6.84 -16.06 -3.00
CA ILE A 680 -7.43 -14.96 -2.22
C ILE A 680 -6.98 -15.08 -0.77
N GLY A 681 -6.27 -14.07 -0.28
CA GLY A 681 -5.89 -13.99 1.13
C GLY A 681 -7.11 -13.93 2.05
N LYS A 682 -7.26 -14.95 2.91
CA LYS A 682 -8.21 -14.99 4.04
C LYS A 682 -9.68 -14.70 3.71
N GLY A 683 -10.08 -14.85 2.45
CA GLY A 683 -11.49 -14.76 2.02
C GLY A 683 -12.02 -13.34 2.02
N ARG A 684 -11.14 -12.35 1.97
CA ARG A 684 -11.54 -10.94 2.07
C ARG A 684 -12.01 -10.41 0.71
N PRO A 685 -13.14 -9.70 0.62
CA PRO A 685 -13.64 -9.19 -0.66
C PRO A 685 -12.65 -8.28 -1.37
N LEU A 686 -11.95 -7.41 -0.63
CA LEU A 686 -10.95 -6.53 -1.23
C LEU A 686 -9.72 -7.31 -1.71
N ALA A 687 -9.25 -8.29 -0.93
CA ALA A 687 -8.17 -9.19 -1.35
C ALA A 687 -8.56 -9.98 -2.61
N ALA A 688 -9.83 -10.39 -2.74
CA ALA A 688 -10.34 -11.06 -3.93
C ALA A 688 -10.34 -10.17 -5.17
N ILE A 689 -10.81 -8.93 -5.05
CA ILE A 689 -10.80 -7.93 -6.12
C ILE A 689 -9.35 -7.70 -6.59
N ARG A 690 -8.44 -7.53 -5.64
CA ARG A 690 -7.00 -7.31 -5.89
C ARG A 690 -6.33 -8.50 -6.58
N ALA A 691 -6.51 -9.69 -6.03
CA ALA A 691 -6.01 -10.93 -6.62
C ALA A 691 -6.53 -11.15 -8.04
N LEU A 692 -7.82 -10.89 -8.29
CA LEU A 692 -8.40 -10.92 -9.63
C LEU A 692 -7.79 -9.86 -10.55
N GLY A 693 -7.59 -8.64 -10.07
CA GLY A 693 -6.90 -7.58 -10.80
C GLY A 693 -5.53 -8.02 -11.29
N ARG A 694 -4.71 -8.64 -10.41
CA ARG A 694 -3.39 -9.19 -10.75
C ARG A 694 -3.47 -10.29 -11.80
N VAL A 695 -4.30 -11.32 -11.56
CA VAL A 695 -4.42 -12.48 -12.47
C VAL A 695 -4.94 -12.05 -13.85
N LEU A 696 -5.88 -11.10 -13.89
CA LEU A 696 -6.45 -10.56 -15.12
C LEU A 696 -5.58 -9.47 -15.78
N ARG A 697 -4.46 -9.09 -15.13
CA ARG A 697 -3.57 -8.00 -15.56
C ARG A 697 -4.31 -6.68 -15.79
N VAL A 698 -5.29 -6.42 -14.94
CA VAL A 698 -6.08 -5.20 -14.93
C VAL A 698 -5.37 -4.20 -14.02
N SER A 699 -4.85 -3.13 -14.61
CA SER A 699 -4.18 -2.06 -13.86
C SER A 699 -5.08 -0.83 -13.74
N LEU A 700 -5.11 -0.25 -12.54
CA LEU A 700 -5.75 1.04 -12.23
C LEU A 700 -5.35 2.15 -13.21
N LEU A 701 -4.17 2.06 -13.81
CA LEU A 701 -3.59 3.10 -14.65
C LEU A 701 -3.99 3.03 -16.13
N ALA A 702 -4.65 1.96 -16.59
CA ALA A 702 -4.98 1.81 -18.01
C ALA A 702 -6.13 2.73 -18.51
N GLY A 703 -6.65 3.60 -17.64
CA GLY A 703 -7.95 4.26 -17.81
C GLY A 703 -8.03 5.47 -18.76
N THR A 704 -6.95 5.97 -19.36
CA THR A 704 -7.06 7.25 -20.11
C THR A 704 -6.35 7.32 -21.47
N GLY A 705 -5.61 6.29 -21.92
CA GLY A 705 -4.66 6.46 -23.03
C GLY A 705 -4.83 5.62 -24.30
N SER A 706 -5.47 4.44 -24.27
CA SER A 706 -5.50 3.59 -25.47
C SER A 706 -6.65 2.57 -25.42
N ALA A 707 -7.72 2.86 -26.15
CA ALA A 707 -8.80 1.89 -26.38
C ALA A 707 -8.36 0.71 -27.27
N ASP A 708 -7.21 0.80 -27.94
CA ASP A 708 -6.79 -0.16 -28.98
C ASP A 708 -6.06 -1.40 -28.44
N VAL A 709 -5.63 -1.42 -27.17
CA VAL A 709 -4.93 -2.59 -26.60
C VAL A 709 -5.89 -3.67 -26.09
N VAL A 710 -7.18 -3.37 -25.91
CA VAL A 710 -8.14 -4.30 -25.28
C VAL A 710 -8.61 -5.41 -26.24
N ALA A 711 -8.47 -5.23 -27.55
CA ALA A 711 -8.97 -6.18 -28.55
C ALA A 711 -8.10 -7.45 -28.76
N ALA A 712 -6.86 -7.49 -28.27
CA ALA A 712 -5.93 -8.59 -28.60
C ALA A 712 -5.78 -9.68 -27.52
N ALA A 713 -6.24 -9.44 -26.29
CA ALA A 713 -6.24 -10.46 -25.23
C ALA A 713 -7.59 -11.18 -25.17
N THR A 714 -7.93 -11.88 -26.25
CA THR A 714 -8.90 -12.97 -26.15
C THR A 714 -8.19 -14.06 -25.38
N ILE A 715 -8.58 -14.30 -24.12
CA ILE A 715 -8.18 -15.53 -23.41
C ILE A 715 -8.56 -16.66 -24.37
N PRO A 716 -7.61 -17.48 -24.86
CA PRO A 716 -7.95 -18.55 -25.78
C PRO A 716 -9.02 -19.39 -25.09
N ARG A 717 -10.23 -19.38 -25.66
CA ARG A 717 -11.25 -20.34 -25.26
C ARG A 717 -10.69 -21.70 -25.65
N PRO A 718 -10.56 -22.66 -24.72
CA PRO A 718 -10.24 -24.03 -25.09
C PRO A 718 -11.31 -24.61 -26.02
#